data_AF-A0A6A4G0H2-F1
#
_entry.id   AF-A0A6A4G0H2-F1
#
_cell.length_a   1.000
_cell.length_b   1.000
_cell.length_c   1.000
_cell.angle_alpha   90.00
_cell.angle_beta   90.00
_cell.angle_gamma   90.00
#
_symmetry.space_group_name_H-M   'P 1'
#
loop_
_entity.id
_entity.type
_entity.pdbx_description
1 polymer ?
#
loop_
_entity_poly.entity_id
_entity_poly.type
_entity_poly.pdbx_seq_one_letter_code
_entity_poly.pdbx_strand_id
1 'polypeptide(L)'
;MHRNSSFIVYPTVVRRAAPVKTGLERGGILLETNDFAFHFELSTNRRYLQLVQEYHYASLRGDKADELQQIFDDNQWPGYVTKVPIYAETDSAYYIPSDIFLSNGFFVSSQLVSSDFTALEEPSESFERNTMLFVEYELASGVVEVNFAIGLLPDEIMAQRVADDRIGYFSKRFTQYSIRDEDPGDGNGYHWWNPQMTVIHRRKLEVDAAGNTTIDPITYYIDPSVPQEWREAFRTGVEAWIPAFERIGFPNAIRAVLPGDDDWPADYRLGDLRYNSISVMISKETYAYGPTVIDPRSGEILHSDIVFEYGFFNEVMADFDMKSPTDPPQSRRASTDDDTDTPDSAMNSKKFAHVRTGRNQQCGIAREQQHQLDRIMLRSFAGDGDGYVPKRLIAQHFADIVMHEVGHTLGLRHNFAASTAYSRDQLRDPAFVAEHGLSTSIMDYLPVNIFSDLKQDEVDKHPFFMTTIGAYDYAAIAYGYSIIDDEVPGYKHPLLTELAAAAPLFLTDEAVENMLNPYAQLFDLSSDLVDYAADRLQLVKNARSSDALLSKIPDDASWTTLWQRERFLLRLIEQAIRIVRPVLGGVNVTHTHRVNSEGAHNTTFVSKDTQLNVLNLLLRIIEAESGLFPEPKDYGMFVEVVGFDNEDCNEAKLDYDCLGRGLVDVGGYVLSIRGKALLAALFPAMNRIVQQDVLSPLTLHELLNLVWNRLSNLKPTSETLLALLDEMLRDVISNHNTDARIKRAIEEQWGVTEPPVVVVVKADEGK
;
A
#
# COMPACT_ATOMS: atom_id res chain seq x y z
N MET A 1 29.09 11.15 -28.04
CA MET A 1 28.84 9.89 -28.78
C MET A 1 29.24 8.74 -27.87
N HIS A 2 28.38 8.42 -26.91
CA HIS A 2 28.67 7.46 -25.86
C HIS A 2 28.37 6.06 -26.41
N ARG A 3 29.42 5.28 -26.73
CA ARG A 3 29.28 3.98 -27.41
C ARG A 3 28.97 2.81 -26.47
N ASN A 4 29.09 3.02 -25.16
CA ASN A 4 28.74 2.10 -24.08
C ASN A 4 28.01 2.88 -22.98
N SER A 5 26.74 3.22 -23.20
CA SER A 5 25.92 3.92 -22.20
C SER A 5 24.70 3.10 -21.85
N SER A 6 24.35 3.17 -20.58
CA SER A 6 23.14 2.58 -20.04
C SER A 6 21.99 3.58 -20.19
N PHE A 7 20.80 3.06 -20.40
CA PHE A 7 19.60 3.86 -20.63
C PHE A 7 18.42 3.20 -19.93
N ILE A 8 17.38 4.00 -19.72
CA ILE A 8 16.14 3.62 -19.07
C ILE A 8 14.98 3.85 -20.02
N VAL A 9 14.02 2.93 -19.97
CA VAL A 9 12.71 3.11 -20.58
C VAL A 9 11.68 3.22 -19.46
N TYR A 10 10.94 4.31 -19.47
CA TYR A 10 9.91 4.62 -18.49
C TYR A 10 8.61 5.01 -19.18
N PRO A 11 7.50 4.30 -18.94
CA PRO A 11 6.24 4.63 -19.57
C PRO A 11 5.33 5.50 -18.69
N THR A 12 4.60 6.41 -19.31
CA THR A 12 3.62 7.31 -18.69
C THR A 12 2.33 7.29 -19.50
N VAL A 13 1.18 7.21 -18.84
CA VAL A 13 -0.13 7.25 -19.52
C VAL A 13 -0.63 8.68 -19.56
N VAL A 14 -0.92 9.23 -20.75
CA VAL A 14 -1.19 10.68 -20.91
C VAL A 14 -2.64 11.01 -21.26
N ARG A 15 -3.40 10.10 -21.90
CA ARG A 15 -4.81 10.35 -22.25
C ARG A 15 -5.73 9.14 -22.07
N ARG A 16 -6.91 9.44 -21.50
CA ARG A 16 -8.14 8.66 -21.69
C ARG A 16 -9.27 9.59 -22.12
N ALA A 17 -9.62 9.52 -23.39
CA ALA A 17 -10.91 9.98 -23.90
C ALA A 17 -11.56 8.83 -24.68
N ALA A 18 -11.74 7.68 -24.03
CA ALA A 18 -12.54 6.62 -24.61
C ALA A 18 -13.89 6.53 -23.88
N PRO A 19 -15.03 6.45 -24.60
CA PRO A 19 -16.31 6.16 -23.99
C PRO A 19 -16.27 4.77 -23.33
N VAL A 20 -16.93 4.66 -22.18
CA VAL A 20 -17.10 3.40 -21.45
C VAL A 20 -17.72 2.36 -22.40
N LYS A 21 -16.99 1.28 -22.72
CA LYS A 21 -17.59 0.04 -23.23
C LYS A 21 -17.54 -1.04 -22.16
N THR A 22 -18.66 -1.75 -22.03
CA THR A 22 -19.08 -2.60 -20.91
C THR A 22 -18.47 -4.00 -20.91
N GLY A 23 -18.34 -4.61 -19.72
CA GLY A 23 -18.23 -6.06 -19.57
C GLY A 23 -16.89 -6.65 -19.10
N LEU A 24 -15.84 -5.85 -18.89
CA LEU A 24 -14.56 -6.32 -18.34
C LEU A 24 -14.10 -5.44 -17.17
N GLU A 25 -13.62 -6.09 -16.11
CA GLU A 25 -12.99 -5.45 -14.97
C GLU A 25 -11.93 -4.48 -15.45
N ARG A 26 -12.10 -3.20 -15.06
CA ARG A 26 -11.04 -2.22 -15.16
C ARG A 26 -10.03 -2.56 -14.09
N GLY A 27 -9.06 -3.42 -14.40
CA GLY A 27 -7.74 -3.18 -13.84
C GLY A 27 -7.42 -1.73 -14.17
N GLY A 28 -7.08 -0.92 -13.17
CA GLY A 28 -6.27 0.26 -13.46
C GLY A 28 -5.19 -0.19 -14.43
N ILE A 29 -4.91 0.58 -15.48
CA ILE A 29 -3.70 0.31 -16.28
C ILE A 29 -2.56 0.76 -15.37
N LEU A 30 -2.35 0.02 -14.29
CA LEU A 30 -1.09 -0.12 -13.61
C LEU A 30 -0.23 -0.78 -14.67
N LEU A 31 0.43 0.05 -15.47
CA LEU A 31 1.61 -0.43 -16.15
C LEU A 31 2.47 -0.94 -14.99
N GLU A 32 2.62 -2.25 -14.89
CA GLU A 32 3.71 -2.84 -14.14
C GLU A 32 4.98 -2.34 -14.83
N THR A 33 5.41 -1.13 -14.48
CA THR A 33 6.63 -0.53 -14.99
C THR A 33 7.74 -1.21 -14.24
N ASN A 34 8.11 -2.41 -14.69
CA ASN A 34 9.44 -2.89 -14.42
C ASN A 34 10.37 -1.82 -14.97
N ASP A 35 11.05 -1.09 -14.09
CA ASP A 35 12.11 -0.17 -14.49
C ASP A 35 13.07 -0.97 -15.37
N PHE A 36 13.08 -0.64 -16.64
CA PHE A 36 13.84 -1.36 -17.63
C PHE A 36 15.13 -0.58 -17.86
N ALA A 37 16.05 -0.71 -16.89
CA ALA A 37 17.40 -0.19 -17.01
C ALA A 37 18.27 -1.21 -17.76
N PHE A 38 18.79 -0.80 -18.91
CA PHE A 38 19.56 -1.65 -19.79
C PHE A 38 20.91 -1.03 -20.12
N HIS A 39 21.93 -1.86 -20.16
CA HIS A 39 23.22 -1.54 -20.76
C HIS A 39 23.22 -1.99 -22.21
N PHE A 40 23.73 -1.15 -23.11
CA PHE A 40 23.94 -1.52 -24.49
C PHE A 40 25.43 -1.76 -24.76
N GLU A 41 25.75 -2.91 -25.33
CA GLU A 41 27.07 -3.17 -25.91
C GLU A 41 26.96 -3.58 -27.37
N LEU A 42 27.88 -3.07 -28.19
CA LEU A 42 27.99 -3.53 -29.57
C LEU A 42 28.64 -4.92 -29.58
N SER A 43 28.04 -5.87 -30.29
CA SER A 43 28.66 -7.19 -30.45
C SER A 43 30.04 -7.08 -31.12
N THR A 44 30.94 -8.00 -30.79
CA THR A 44 32.30 -8.05 -31.37
C THR A 44 32.31 -8.07 -32.90
N ASN A 45 31.30 -8.68 -33.52
CA ASN A 45 31.13 -8.70 -34.97
C ASN A 45 30.34 -7.50 -35.55
N ARG A 46 29.95 -6.54 -34.71
CA ARG A 46 29.18 -5.32 -35.03
C ARG A 46 27.87 -5.55 -35.80
N ARG A 47 27.31 -6.76 -35.69
CA ARG A 47 26.02 -7.12 -36.31
C ARG A 47 24.83 -6.99 -35.38
N TYR A 48 25.08 -6.94 -34.07
CA TYR A 48 24.05 -6.94 -33.05
C TYR A 48 24.35 -5.88 -32.00
N LEU A 49 23.29 -5.31 -31.44
CA LEU A 49 23.29 -4.57 -30.19
C LEU A 49 22.87 -5.55 -29.09
N GLN A 50 23.69 -5.68 -28.05
CA GLN A 50 23.41 -6.52 -26.88
C GLN A 50 22.81 -5.65 -25.79
N LEU A 51 21.60 -6.00 -25.36
CA LEU A 51 20.88 -5.41 -24.24
C LEU A 51 21.12 -6.27 -23.01
N VAL A 52 21.75 -5.73 -21.97
CA VAL A 52 21.96 -6.43 -20.69
C VAL A 52 21.17 -5.71 -19.61
N GLN A 53 20.32 -6.42 -18.87
CA GLN A 53 19.56 -5.80 -17.76
C GLN A 53 20.51 -5.43 -16.61
N GLU A 54 20.51 -4.15 -16.21
CA GLU A 54 21.51 -3.55 -15.31
C GLU A 54 21.46 -4.05 -13.86
N TYR A 55 20.40 -4.75 -13.46
CA TYR A 55 20.24 -5.26 -12.09
C TYR A 55 21.22 -6.37 -11.68
N HIS A 56 22.03 -6.86 -12.63
CA HIS A 56 23.04 -7.90 -12.40
C HIS A 56 24.47 -7.38 -12.55
N TYR A 57 24.70 -6.06 -12.43
CA TYR A 57 25.98 -5.39 -12.64
C TYR A 57 27.19 -6.17 -12.07
N ALA A 58 27.78 -7.01 -12.92
CA ALA A 58 29.15 -7.44 -12.78
C ALA A 58 30.01 -6.30 -13.31
N SER A 59 31.03 -5.88 -12.56
CA SER A 59 31.89 -4.81 -13.04
C SER A 59 32.64 -5.36 -14.27
N LEU A 60 32.27 -4.93 -15.47
CA LEU A 60 32.95 -5.22 -16.73
C LEU A 60 34.25 -4.39 -16.89
N ARG A 61 34.79 -3.84 -15.79
CA ARG A 61 35.98 -2.99 -15.83
C ARG A 61 37.24 -3.85 -15.95
N GLY A 62 37.73 -4.00 -17.19
CA GLY A 62 39.06 -4.53 -17.52
C GLY A 62 39.12 -5.11 -18.95
N ASP A 63 40.33 -5.34 -19.46
CA ASP A 63 40.64 -5.99 -20.77
C ASP A 63 40.18 -7.47 -20.86
N LYS A 64 39.24 -7.90 -20.00
CA LYS A 64 38.80 -9.29 -19.79
C LYS A 64 37.33 -9.51 -20.15
N ALA A 65 36.75 -8.67 -21.00
CA ALA A 65 35.40 -8.88 -21.55
C ALA A 65 35.23 -10.28 -22.18
N ASP A 66 36.31 -10.86 -22.71
CA ASP A 66 36.33 -12.19 -23.30
C ASP A 66 36.25 -13.35 -22.25
N GLU A 67 36.65 -13.12 -21.00
CA GLU A 67 36.53 -14.12 -19.92
C GLU A 67 35.08 -14.23 -19.39
N LEU A 68 34.30 -13.15 -19.45
CA LEU A 68 32.88 -13.15 -19.08
C LEU A 68 32.01 -13.91 -20.10
N GLN A 69 32.39 -13.92 -21.37
CA GLN A 69 31.75 -14.79 -22.38
C GLN A 69 31.83 -16.29 -22.04
N GLN A 70 32.83 -16.73 -21.26
CA GLN A 70 32.92 -18.12 -20.81
C GLN A 70 32.04 -18.43 -19.59
N ILE A 71 31.68 -17.41 -18.80
CA ILE A 71 30.81 -17.55 -17.62
C ILE A 71 29.34 -17.63 -18.05
N PHE A 72 28.97 -16.90 -19.09
CA PHE A 72 27.64 -16.93 -19.70
C PHE A 72 27.60 -17.93 -20.86
N ASP A 73 27.70 -19.23 -20.54
CA ASP A 73 27.40 -20.28 -21.50
C ASP A 73 25.91 -20.20 -21.87
N ASP A 74 25.62 -20.09 -23.18
CA ASP A 74 24.28 -19.85 -23.78
C ASP A 74 23.18 -20.83 -23.30
N ASN A 75 23.55 -21.89 -22.59
CA ASN A 75 22.68 -22.99 -22.20
C ASN A 75 22.29 -23.04 -20.71
N GLN A 76 22.84 -22.20 -19.83
CA GLN A 76 22.50 -22.26 -18.39
C GLN A 76 22.24 -20.87 -17.76
N TRP A 77 20.96 -20.46 -17.85
CA TRP A 77 20.26 -19.48 -17.00
C TRP A 77 20.46 -17.96 -17.26
N PRO A 78 19.44 -17.12 -16.96
CA PRO A 78 18.18 -16.95 -17.68
C PRO A 78 18.07 -15.57 -18.39
N GLY A 79 17.37 -15.48 -19.52
CA GLY A 79 16.59 -14.33 -20.04
C GLY A 79 16.95 -12.84 -19.86
N TYR A 80 18.16 -12.44 -19.45
CA TYR A 80 18.54 -11.04 -19.15
C TYR A 80 19.34 -10.33 -20.25
N VAL A 81 19.70 -11.06 -21.32
CA VAL A 81 20.46 -10.55 -22.46
C VAL A 81 19.68 -10.75 -23.75
N THR A 82 19.32 -9.66 -24.43
CA THR A 82 18.65 -9.69 -25.75
C THR A 82 19.59 -9.15 -26.82
N LYS A 83 19.68 -9.84 -27.97
CA LYS A 83 20.46 -9.39 -29.13
C LYS A 83 19.52 -8.80 -30.17
N VAL A 84 19.71 -7.52 -30.49
CA VAL A 84 18.93 -6.82 -31.53
C VAL A 84 19.79 -6.65 -32.79
N PRO A 85 19.36 -7.13 -33.97
CA PRO A 85 20.12 -6.97 -35.21
C PRO A 85 20.17 -5.50 -35.64
N ILE A 86 21.35 -5.04 -36.04
CA ILE A 86 21.55 -3.72 -36.63
C ILE A 86 21.19 -3.79 -38.11
N TYR A 87 20.16 -3.05 -38.53
CA TYR A 87 19.67 -3.03 -39.90
C TYR A 87 20.46 -2.09 -40.80
N ALA A 88 20.83 -0.92 -40.27
CA ALA A 88 21.67 0.05 -40.95
C ALA A 88 22.53 0.81 -39.93
N GLU A 89 23.70 1.26 -40.37
CA GLU A 89 24.61 2.12 -39.60
C GLU A 89 24.87 3.37 -40.44
N THR A 90 24.79 4.54 -39.81
CA THR A 90 25.33 5.80 -40.34
C THR A 90 26.53 6.22 -39.51
N ASP A 91 27.20 7.28 -39.93
CA ASP A 91 28.32 7.85 -39.17
C ASP A 91 27.93 8.26 -37.74
N SER A 92 26.63 8.49 -37.48
CA SER A 92 26.11 9.00 -36.21
C SER A 92 25.07 8.12 -35.51
N ALA A 93 24.53 7.07 -36.12
CA ALA A 93 23.42 6.30 -35.55
C ALA A 93 23.36 4.84 -36.03
N TYR A 94 22.77 3.99 -35.19
CA TYR A 94 22.36 2.63 -35.54
C TYR A 94 20.85 2.58 -35.74
N TYR A 95 20.40 1.97 -36.84
CA TYR A 95 19.00 1.69 -37.10
C TYR A 95 18.69 0.26 -36.68
N ILE A 96 17.75 0.14 -35.76
CA ILE A 96 17.30 -1.10 -35.17
C ILE A 96 15.80 -1.25 -35.38
N PRO A 97 15.31 -2.47 -35.62
CA PRO A 97 13.90 -2.75 -35.89
C PRO A 97 13.08 -2.63 -34.59
N SER A 98 12.03 -1.80 -34.60
CA SER A 98 11.22 -1.46 -33.42
C SER A 98 10.26 -2.58 -33.00
N ASP A 99 9.84 -3.42 -33.93
CA ASP A 99 9.00 -4.61 -33.70
C ASP A 99 9.65 -5.63 -32.75
N ILE A 100 10.99 -5.74 -32.76
CA ILE A 100 11.73 -6.62 -31.84
C ILE A 100 11.65 -6.10 -30.40
N PHE A 101 11.66 -4.79 -30.18
CA PHE A 101 11.47 -4.23 -28.84
C PHE A 101 10.01 -4.44 -28.37
N LEU A 102 9.05 -4.14 -29.24
CA LEU A 102 7.63 -4.31 -28.95
C LEU A 102 7.26 -5.77 -28.63
N SER A 103 7.75 -6.73 -29.43
CA SER A 103 7.47 -8.17 -29.25
C SER A 103 8.14 -8.81 -28.02
N ASN A 104 9.23 -8.22 -27.53
CA ASN A 104 9.90 -8.67 -26.29
C ASN A 104 9.40 -7.94 -25.03
N GLY A 105 8.35 -7.12 -25.14
CA GLY A 105 7.75 -6.41 -24.00
C GLY A 105 8.52 -5.17 -23.54
N PHE A 106 9.50 -4.66 -24.29
CA PHE A 106 10.23 -3.43 -23.93
C PHE A 106 9.32 -2.19 -23.89
N PHE A 107 8.26 -2.21 -24.69
CA PHE A 107 7.26 -1.15 -24.77
C PHE A 107 5.86 -1.71 -24.53
N VAL A 108 5.70 -2.89 -23.93
CA VAL A 108 4.38 -3.50 -23.72
C VAL A 108 4.31 -4.02 -22.29
N SER A 109 3.46 -3.42 -21.47
CA SER A 109 3.12 -3.95 -20.14
C SER A 109 2.57 -5.38 -20.29
N SER A 110 2.84 -6.24 -19.30
CA SER A 110 2.27 -7.59 -19.18
C SER A 110 0.74 -7.61 -19.32
N GLN A 111 0.07 -6.49 -19.05
CA GLN A 111 -1.38 -6.32 -19.18
C GLN A 111 -1.85 -5.73 -20.53
N LEU A 112 -0.95 -5.17 -21.34
CA LEU A 112 -1.26 -4.53 -22.64
C LEU A 112 -0.94 -5.44 -23.84
N VAL A 113 -1.00 -6.77 -23.66
CA VAL A 113 -0.76 -7.75 -24.73
C VAL A 113 -1.95 -7.76 -25.72
N SER A 114 -2.13 -6.67 -26.45
CA SER A 114 -2.92 -6.60 -27.67
C SER A 114 -1.94 -6.64 -28.86
N SER A 115 -2.24 -7.44 -29.87
CA SER A 115 -1.52 -7.39 -31.15
C SER A 115 -1.83 -6.13 -31.95
N ASP A 116 -2.84 -5.36 -31.52
CA ASP A 116 -3.43 -4.27 -32.27
C ASP A 116 -3.01 -2.94 -31.61
N PHE A 117 -1.84 -2.44 -32.02
CA PHE A 117 -1.33 -1.12 -31.67
C PHE A 117 -1.09 -0.30 -32.95
N THR A 118 -1.31 1.01 -32.87
CA THR A 118 -1.05 1.93 -33.99
C THR A 118 -0.05 2.99 -33.53
N ALA A 119 1.03 3.17 -34.30
CA ALA A 119 1.93 4.29 -34.09
C ALA A 119 1.25 5.58 -34.59
N LEU A 120 1.28 6.65 -33.80
CA LEU A 120 0.70 7.95 -34.16
C LEU A 120 1.48 8.60 -35.34
N GLU A 121 0.84 9.54 -36.06
CA GLU A 121 1.45 10.25 -37.21
C GLU A 121 2.76 10.98 -36.84
N GLU A 122 2.84 11.50 -35.61
CA GLU A 122 4.07 12.02 -35.00
C GLU A 122 4.47 11.10 -33.83
N PRO A 123 5.24 10.03 -34.08
CA PRO A 123 5.43 8.95 -33.11
C PRO A 123 6.43 9.29 -32.00
N SER A 124 7.06 10.47 -32.02
CA SER A 124 8.09 10.83 -31.04
C SER A 124 8.36 12.34 -30.94
N GLU A 125 8.65 12.82 -29.72
CA GLU A 125 9.29 14.12 -29.43
C GLU A 125 10.65 13.89 -28.74
N SER A 126 11.63 14.77 -28.96
CA SER A 126 12.94 14.68 -28.30
C SER A 126 13.22 15.91 -27.46
N PHE A 127 13.67 15.67 -26.24
CA PHE A 127 14.03 16.66 -25.22
C PHE A 127 15.51 16.49 -24.83
N GLU A 128 16.00 17.36 -23.96
CA GLU A 128 17.40 17.34 -23.53
C GLU A 128 17.80 16.04 -22.82
N ARG A 129 16.91 15.50 -21.96
CA ARG A 129 17.21 14.31 -21.13
C ARG A 129 16.68 12.99 -21.72
N ASN A 130 15.73 13.06 -22.64
CA ASN A 130 15.02 11.89 -23.14
C ASN A 130 14.39 12.11 -24.52
N THR A 131 14.14 11.01 -25.21
CA THR A 131 13.21 10.95 -26.33
C THR A 131 11.93 10.26 -25.85
N MET A 132 10.78 10.88 -26.08
CA MET A 132 9.48 10.28 -25.82
C MET A 132 8.95 9.62 -27.09
N LEU A 133 8.46 8.40 -26.97
CA LEU A 133 7.74 7.68 -28.02
C LEU A 133 6.27 7.58 -27.66
N PHE A 134 5.39 7.90 -28.60
CA PHE A 134 3.95 7.90 -28.38
C PHE A 134 3.32 6.67 -29.05
N VAL A 135 2.66 5.83 -28.26
CA VAL A 135 2.04 4.59 -28.74
C VAL A 135 0.58 4.57 -28.34
N GLU A 136 -0.27 4.28 -29.31
CA GLU A 136 -1.70 4.10 -29.09
C GLU A 136 -2.04 2.60 -29.04
N TYR A 137 -2.64 2.18 -27.94
CA TYR A 137 -3.15 0.83 -27.74
C TYR A 137 -4.66 0.81 -27.93
N GLU A 138 -5.13 -0.08 -28.80
CA GLU A 138 -6.56 -0.41 -28.88
C GLU A 138 -6.85 -1.56 -27.90
N LEU A 139 -7.54 -1.24 -26.82
CA LEU A 139 -8.00 -2.21 -25.83
C LEU A 139 -9.51 -2.44 -26.00
N ALA A 140 -10.01 -3.57 -25.47
CA ALA A 140 -11.44 -3.83 -25.42
C ALA A 140 -12.24 -2.69 -24.71
N SER A 141 -11.59 -1.99 -23.77
CA SER A 141 -12.14 -0.86 -23.02
C SER A 141 -12.02 0.50 -23.71
N GLY A 142 -11.41 0.56 -24.89
CA GLY A 142 -11.15 1.79 -25.63
C GLY A 142 -9.68 2.04 -25.94
N VAL A 143 -9.40 3.23 -26.46
CA VAL A 143 -8.07 3.64 -26.91
C VAL A 143 -7.31 4.33 -25.78
N VAL A 144 -6.05 3.95 -25.59
CA VAL A 144 -5.15 4.54 -24.57
C VAL A 144 -3.84 4.94 -25.23
N GLU A 145 -3.40 6.17 -24.95
CA GLU A 145 -2.09 6.67 -25.35
C GLU A 145 -1.09 6.45 -24.20
N VAL A 146 -0.01 5.74 -24.51
CA VAL A 146 1.11 5.49 -23.60
C VAL A 146 2.37 6.12 -24.19
N ASN A 147 3.04 6.90 -23.36
CA ASN A 147 4.25 7.63 -23.70
C ASN A 147 5.45 6.91 -23.08
N PHE A 148 6.40 6.47 -23.89
CA PHE A 148 7.63 5.85 -23.40
C PHE A 148 8.77 6.86 -23.46
N ALA A 149 9.22 7.33 -22.31
CA ALA A 149 10.42 8.12 -22.19
C ALA A 149 11.65 7.22 -22.17
N ILE A 150 12.58 7.49 -23.08
CA ILE A 150 13.86 6.80 -23.19
C ILE A 150 14.96 7.80 -22.86
N GLY A 151 15.63 7.62 -21.73
CA GLY A 151 16.67 8.51 -21.23
C GLY A 151 17.98 7.79 -20.94
N LEU A 152 19.12 8.48 -21.08
CA LEU A 152 20.41 7.95 -20.64
C LEU A 152 20.51 7.98 -19.11
N LEU A 153 21.15 6.96 -18.53
CA LEU A 153 21.54 7.01 -17.12
C LEU A 153 22.69 8.02 -16.93
N PRO A 154 22.82 8.63 -15.73
CA PRO A 154 23.91 9.57 -15.45
C PRO A 154 25.29 8.95 -15.70
N ASP A 155 26.24 9.72 -16.24
CA ASP A 155 27.62 9.25 -16.38
C ASP A 155 28.31 9.10 -15.01
N GLU A 156 28.00 10.02 -14.08
CA GLU A 156 28.46 9.97 -12.70
C GLU A 156 27.48 9.21 -11.81
N ILE A 157 27.94 8.09 -11.25
CA ILE A 157 27.13 7.25 -10.36
C ILE A 157 27.06 7.92 -8.98
N MET A 158 25.84 8.19 -8.50
CA MET A 158 25.62 8.70 -7.14
C MET A 158 26.23 7.78 -6.08
N ALA A 159 26.82 8.36 -5.03
CA ALA A 159 27.30 7.63 -3.87
C ALA A 159 26.16 6.81 -3.21
N GLN A 160 26.36 5.49 -3.15
CA GLN A 160 25.43 4.53 -2.57
C GLN A 160 25.30 4.71 -1.06
N ARG A 161 24.06 4.68 -0.54
CA ARG A 161 23.80 4.66 0.90
C ARG A 161 23.17 3.33 1.32
N VAL A 162 23.73 2.72 2.36
CA VAL A 162 23.31 1.39 2.85
C VAL A 162 21.94 1.47 3.51
N ALA A 163 21.11 0.45 3.29
CA ALA A 163 19.84 0.30 3.97
C ALA A 163 20.03 -0.20 5.42
N ASP A 164 19.19 0.32 6.32
CA ASP A 164 19.03 -0.15 7.68
C ASP A 164 17.56 -0.47 7.89
N ASP A 165 17.23 -1.66 8.39
CA ASP A 165 15.84 -2.14 8.51
C ASP A 165 15.04 -1.43 9.61
N ARG A 166 15.66 -0.55 10.39
CA ARG A 166 14.98 0.40 11.28
C ARG A 166 14.44 1.62 10.54
N ILE A 167 14.89 1.88 9.32
CA ILE A 167 14.45 3.01 8.49
C ILE A 167 13.91 2.50 7.15
N GLY A 168 12.60 2.66 6.97
CA GLY A 168 11.83 2.28 5.81
C GLY A 168 12.13 3.05 4.54
N TYR A 169 13.19 2.69 3.85
CA TYR A 169 13.41 3.06 2.46
C TYR A 169 13.09 1.91 1.52
N PHE A 170 12.53 2.22 0.35
CA PHE A 170 12.63 1.34 -0.81
C PHE A 170 14.11 1.11 -1.07
N SER A 171 14.46 -0.13 -1.38
CA SER A 171 15.86 -0.49 -1.48
C SER A 171 16.08 -1.58 -2.51
N LYS A 172 17.31 -1.61 -3.00
CA LYS A 172 17.74 -2.60 -3.97
C LYS A 172 18.95 -3.34 -3.48
N ARG A 173 18.92 -4.66 -3.70
CA ARG A 173 20.05 -5.52 -3.38
C ARG A 173 21.04 -5.52 -4.53
N PHE A 174 22.26 -5.06 -4.24
CA PHE A 174 23.40 -5.04 -5.13
C PHE A 174 24.32 -6.22 -4.85
N THR A 175 24.76 -6.90 -5.91
CA THR A 175 25.83 -7.90 -5.83
C THR A 175 26.99 -7.39 -6.67
N GLN A 176 28.08 -6.97 -6.02
CA GLN A 176 29.27 -6.53 -6.74
C GLN A 176 30.10 -7.74 -7.13
N TYR A 177 30.16 -8.05 -8.43
CA TYR A 177 31.14 -8.98 -8.96
C TYR A 177 32.41 -8.18 -9.32
N SER A 178 33.49 -8.38 -8.57
CA SER A 178 34.81 -7.87 -8.92
C SER A 178 35.75 -9.05 -9.22
N ILE A 179 36.42 -9.01 -10.37
CA ILE A 179 37.67 -9.75 -10.57
C ILE A 179 38.77 -8.82 -10.04
N ARG A 180 39.46 -9.18 -8.96
CA ARG A 180 40.64 -8.42 -8.53
C ARG A 180 41.82 -8.79 -9.43
N ASP A 181 42.64 -7.79 -9.78
CA ASP A 181 43.95 -7.97 -10.43
C ASP A 181 45.04 -8.49 -9.46
N GLU A 182 44.68 -8.77 -8.20
CA GLU A 182 45.61 -9.22 -7.18
C GLU A 182 45.68 -10.75 -7.12
N ASP A 183 46.73 -11.24 -7.76
CA ASP A 183 47.38 -12.56 -7.68
C ASP A 183 46.79 -13.73 -8.54
N PRO A 184 47.44 -14.09 -9.66
CA PRO A 184 47.19 -15.35 -10.40
C PRO A 184 47.77 -16.60 -9.72
N GLY A 185 48.10 -16.53 -8.42
CA GLY A 185 49.01 -17.48 -7.74
C GLY A 185 48.38 -18.79 -7.29
N ASP A 186 47.08 -18.81 -7.05
CA ASP A 186 46.34 -19.96 -6.54
C ASP A 186 45.30 -20.37 -7.58
N GLY A 187 45.69 -21.35 -8.41
CA GLY A 187 44.90 -21.97 -9.48
C GLY A 187 43.61 -22.69 -9.03
N ASN A 188 42.95 -22.20 -8.00
CA ASN A 188 41.58 -22.50 -7.63
C ASN A 188 40.78 -21.21 -7.81
N GLY A 189 40.21 -20.99 -9.01
CA GLY A 189 39.38 -19.83 -9.35
C GLY A 189 38.11 -19.70 -8.50
N TYR A 190 38.27 -19.36 -7.22
CA TYR A 190 37.17 -18.98 -6.35
C TYR A 190 36.87 -17.50 -6.58
N HIS A 191 35.76 -17.24 -7.27
CA HIS A 191 35.11 -15.95 -7.30
C HIS A 191 34.88 -15.48 -5.86
N TRP A 192 35.45 -14.33 -5.46
CA TRP A 192 35.09 -13.68 -4.21
C TRP A 192 33.80 -12.89 -4.40
N TRP A 193 32.79 -13.20 -3.57
CA TRP A 193 31.50 -12.53 -3.54
C TRP A 193 31.55 -11.56 -2.38
N ASN A 194 31.49 -10.25 -2.63
CA ASN A 194 31.24 -9.31 -1.54
C ASN A 194 29.78 -9.54 -1.08
N PRO A 195 29.48 -9.66 0.22
CA PRO A 195 28.12 -9.92 0.67
C PRO A 195 27.15 -8.92 0.05
N GLN A 196 26.03 -9.45 -0.44
CA GLN A 196 25.00 -8.67 -1.14
C GLN A 196 24.61 -7.44 -0.30
N MET A 197 24.94 -6.25 -0.80
CA MET A 197 24.68 -4.98 -0.11
C MET A 197 23.29 -4.50 -0.50
N THR A 198 22.50 -4.01 0.45
CA THR A 198 21.21 -3.39 0.14
C THR A 198 21.38 -1.89 0.23
N VAL A 199 21.05 -1.17 -0.86
CA VAL A 199 21.16 0.29 -0.95
C VAL A 199 19.78 0.93 -0.99
N ILE A 200 19.60 2.06 -0.33
CA ILE A 200 18.33 2.79 -0.33
C ILE A 200 18.12 3.55 -1.64
N HIS A 201 16.87 3.76 -2.00
CA HIS A 201 16.50 4.67 -3.08
C HIS A 201 16.45 6.10 -2.55
N ARG A 202 17.18 7.03 -3.18
CA ARG A 202 17.16 8.45 -2.79
C ARG A 202 17.49 9.37 -3.95
N ARG A 203 17.08 10.63 -3.89
CA ARG A 203 17.51 11.65 -4.87
C ARG A 203 18.93 12.13 -4.57
N LYS A 204 19.68 12.46 -5.61
CA LYS A 204 20.94 13.16 -5.48
C LYS A 204 20.67 14.61 -5.12
N LEU A 205 21.24 15.11 -4.02
CA LEU A 205 21.17 16.51 -3.61
C LEU A 205 22.56 17.05 -3.33
N GLU A 206 22.80 18.27 -3.78
CA GLU A 206 24.04 19.02 -3.57
C GLU A 206 23.71 20.46 -3.22
N VAL A 207 24.55 21.07 -2.39
CA VAL A 207 24.48 22.49 -2.05
C VAL A 207 25.57 23.26 -2.78
N ASP A 208 25.31 24.52 -3.05
CA ASP A 208 26.32 25.42 -3.61
C ASP A 208 27.52 25.58 -2.67
N ALA A 209 28.62 26.14 -3.19
CA ALA A 209 29.85 26.33 -2.41
C ALA A 209 29.65 27.22 -1.16
N ALA A 210 28.57 28.00 -1.10
CA ALA A 210 28.22 28.84 0.04
C ALA A 210 27.31 28.13 1.06
N GLY A 211 26.76 26.96 0.74
CA GLY A 211 25.79 26.23 1.56
C GLY A 211 24.42 26.92 1.67
N ASN A 212 24.13 27.87 0.79
CA ASN A 212 22.95 28.74 0.88
C ASN A 212 21.81 28.30 -0.04
N THR A 213 22.08 27.52 -1.09
CA THR A 213 21.05 26.99 -1.98
C THR A 213 21.35 25.56 -2.39
N THR A 214 20.30 24.75 -2.51
CA THR A 214 20.36 23.46 -3.20
C THR A 214 20.54 23.72 -4.70
N ILE A 215 21.47 23.02 -5.36
CA ILE A 215 21.81 23.24 -6.77
C ILE A 215 20.67 22.78 -7.68
N ASP A 216 20.19 21.56 -7.47
CA ASP A 216 19.10 20.94 -8.24
C ASP A 216 17.95 20.55 -7.31
N PRO A 217 17.05 21.49 -6.97
CA PRO A 217 15.96 21.21 -6.06
C PRO A 217 14.93 20.26 -6.69
N ILE A 218 14.38 19.38 -5.85
CA ILE A 218 13.31 18.45 -6.19
C ILE A 218 12.05 19.27 -6.50
N THR A 219 11.79 19.48 -7.79
CA THR A 219 10.67 20.28 -8.26
C THR A 219 9.55 19.37 -8.75
N TYR A 220 8.36 19.54 -8.17
CA TYR A 220 7.12 18.88 -8.62
C TYR A 220 6.25 19.86 -9.41
N TYR A 221 5.86 19.48 -10.61
CA TYR A 221 4.97 20.25 -11.47
C TYR A 221 3.54 19.74 -11.29
N ILE A 222 2.64 20.60 -10.82
CA ILE A 222 1.23 20.24 -10.66
C ILE A 222 0.56 20.34 -12.02
N ASP A 223 0.26 19.18 -12.61
CA ASP A 223 -0.23 19.09 -13.98
C ASP A 223 -1.59 19.83 -14.14
N PRO A 224 -1.87 20.46 -15.29
CA PRO A 224 -3.15 21.11 -15.54
C PRO A 224 -4.39 20.21 -15.39
N SER A 225 -4.23 18.88 -15.45
CA SER A 225 -5.27 17.88 -15.14
C SER A 225 -5.81 17.98 -13.72
N VAL A 226 -5.01 18.47 -12.76
CA VAL A 226 -5.47 18.77 -11.41
C VAL A 226 -6.45 19.96 -11.47
N PRO A 227 -7.70 19.83 -10.98
CA PRO A 227 -8.66 20.92 -10.99
C PRO A 227 -8.12 22.16 -10.28
N GLN A 228 -8.33 23.34 -10.89
CA GLN A 228 -7.73 24.60 -10.45
C GLN A 228 -7.96 24.91 -8.96
N GLU A 229 -9.14 24.59 -8.43
CA GLU A 229 -9.50 24.84 -7.03
C GLU A 229 -8.69 24.01 -6.00
N TRP A 230 -8.04 22.91 -6.42
CA TRP A 230 -7.27 22.03 -5.52
C TRP A 230 -5.75 22.14 -5.69
N ARG A 231 -5.26 22.88 -6.69
CA ARG A 231 -3.83 22.98 -6.98
C ARG A 231 -2.99 23.49 -5.81
N GLU A 232 -3.52 24.43 -5.03
CA GLU A 232 -2.83 24.93 -3.83
C GLU A 232 -2.74 23.90 -2.70
N ALA A 233 -3.74 23.01 -2.58
CA ALA A 233 -3.66 21.90 -1.62
C ALA A 233 -2.55 20.93 -2.02
N PHE A 234 -2.39 20.68 -3.33
CA PHE A 234 -1.32 19.84 -3.85
C PHE A 234 0.05 20.48 -3.62
N ARG A 235 0.19 21.79 -3.90
CA ARG A 235 1.40 22.56 -3.55
C ARG A 235 1.74 22.42 -2.06
N THR A 236 0.75 22.58 -1.19
CA THR A 236 0.90 22.46 0.27
C THR A 236 1.43 21.09 0.69
N GLY A 237 0.93 20.01 0.09
CA GLY A 237 1.41 18.65 0.38
C GLY A 237 2.88 18.42 0.00
N VAL A 238 3.33 18.98 -1.12
CA VAL A 238 4.75 18.95 -1.53
C VAL A 238 5.62 19.77 -0.58
N GLU A 239 5.21 21.00 -0.29
CA GLU A 239 6.00 21.96 0.48
C GLU A 239 6.04 21.63 1.99
N ALA A 240 5.17 20.74 2.48
CA ALA A 240 5.21 20.24 3.86
C ALA A 240 6.53 19.52 4.21
N TRP A 241 7.29 19.08 3.21
CA TRP A 241 8.60 18.44 3.38
C TRP A 241 9.78 19.43 3.49
N ILE A 242 9.59 20.72 3.17
CA ILE A 242 10.64 21.75 3.23
C ILE A 242 11.39 21.75 4.58
N PRO A 243 10.70 21.74 5.74
CA PRO A 243 11.39 21.82 7.03
C PRO A 243 12.33 20.63 7.30
N ALA A 244 12.07 19.45 6.73
CA ALA A 244 12.97 18.31 6.90
C ALA A 244 14.30 18.52 6.20
N PHE A 245 14.29 19.03 4.97
CA PHE A 245 15.49 19.33 4.21
C PHE A 245 16.26 20.53 4.76
N GLU A 246 15.56 21.58 5.20
CA GLU A 246 16.20 22.74 5.84
C GLU A 246 16.98 22.33 7.10
N ARG A 247 16.41 21.44 7.93
CA ARG A 247 17.05 20.94 9.16
C ARG A 247 18.37 20.21 8.92
N ILE A 248 18.54 19.60 7.75
CA ILE A 248 19.74 18.84 7.38
C ILE A 248 20.67 19.62 6.45
N GLY A 249 20.44 20.93 6.29
CA GLY A 249 21.32 21.83 5.55
C GLY A 249 21.06 21.91 4.05
N PHE A 250 19.87 21.51 3.57
CA PHE A 250 19.45 21.66 2.18
C PHE A 250 18.31 22.68 2.05
N PRO A 251 18.62 23.99 2.05
CA PRO A 251 17.61 25.02 1.87
C PRO A 251 16.98 24.97 0.47
N ASN A 252 15.67 25.21 0.38
CA ASN A 252 14.89 25.19 -0.86
C ASN A 252 15.00 23.87 -1.66
N ALA A 253 15.29 22.74 -0.99
CA ALA A 253 15.56 21.47 -1.67
C ALA A 253 14.35 20.84 -2.35
N ILE A 254 13.13 21.24 -1.97
CA ILE A 254 11.89 20.72 -2.51
C ILE A 254 10.90 21.86 -2.72
N ARG A 255 10.17 21.84 -3.83
CA ARG A 255 9.18 22.87 -4.18
C ARG A 255 8.13 22.34 -5.15
N ALA A 256 6.98 23.00 -5.20
CA ALA A 256 5.94 22.77 -6.21
C ALA A 256 5.78 23.99 -7.13
N VAL A 257 5.52 23.73 -8.41
CA VAL A 257 5.32 24.74 -9.45
C VAL A 257 3.94 24.53 -10.08
N LEU A 258 3.14 25.61 -10.12
CA LEU A 258 1.78 25.57 -10.65
C LEU A 258 1.69 26.13 -12.07
N PRO A 259 0.68 25.72 -12.86
CA PRO A 259 0.42 26.30 -14.17
C PRO A 259 0.18 27.81 -14.06
N GLY A 260 1.08 28.59 -14.68
CA GLY A 260 1.04 30.06 -14.66
C GLY A 260 2.02 30.72 -13.70
N ASP A 261 2.74 29.97 -12.87
CA ASP A 261 3.90 30.48 -12.13
C ASP A 261 5.01 30.91 -13.11
N ASP A 262 5.86 31.86 -12.72
CA ASP A 262 6.90 32.43 -13.58
C ASP A 262 7.92 31.38 -14.08
N ASP A 263 8.10 30.29 -13.33
CA ASP A 263 8.98 29.17 -13.62
C ASP A 263 8.27 27.95 -14.23
N TRP A 264 7.00 28.09 -14.63
CA TRP A 264 6.30 27.06 -15.39
C TRP A 264 6.94 26.88 -16.79
N PRO A 265 7.36 25.66 -17.18
CA PRO A 265 8.02 25.45 -18.46
C PRO A 265 7.03 25.57 -19.63
N ALA A 266 7.37 26.36 -20.64
CA ALA A 266 6.55 26.50 -21.85
C ALA A 266 6.47 25.20 -22.67
N ASP A 267 7.47 24.33 -22.53
CA ASP A 267 7.58 23.03 -23.20
C ASP A 267 7.21 21.85 -22.28
N TYR A 268 6.55 22.10 -21.14
CA TYR A 268 6.14 21.03 -20.21
C TYR A 268 5.36 19.92 -20.93
N ARG A 269 5.72 18.67 -20.61
CA ARG A 269 5.08 17.44 -21.07
C ARG A 269 5.03 16.43 -19.94
N LEU A 270 3.86 15.82 -19.73
CA LEU A 270 3.70 14.74 -18.78
C LEU A 270 4.51 13.50 -19.23
N GLY A 271 5.34 12.95 -18.34
CA GLY A 271 6.24 11.83 -18.64
C GLY A 271 7.61 12.23 -19.19
N ASP A 272 7.90 13.52 -19.36
CA ASP A 272 9.25 14.01 -19.63
C ASP A 272 10.12 13.84 -18.37
N LEU A 273 11.28 13.18 -18.52
CA LEU A 273 12.19 12.89 -17.40
C LEU A 273 12.81 14.13 -16.74
N ARG A 274 12.62 15.32 -17.32
CA ARG A 274 13.01 16.61 -16.72
C ARG A 274 12.03 17.09 -15.65
N TYR A 275 10.77 16.65 -15.68
CA TYR A 275 9.68 17.25 -14.92
C TYR A 275 8.97 16.21 -14.05
N ASN A 276 9.27 16.15 -12.76
CA ASN A 276 8.51 15.30 -11.84
C ASN A 276 7.08 15.85 -11.76
N SER A 277 6.08 15.05 -12.09
CA SER A 277 4.72 15.55 -12.30
C SER A 277 3.75 15.04 -11.24
N ILE A 278 2.73 15.83 -10.88
CA ILE A 278 1.57 15.36 -10.12
C ILE A 278 0.32 15.56 -10.98
N SER A 279 -0.33 14.46 -11.34
CA SER A 279 -1.39 14.44 -12.37
C SER A 279 -2.66 13.72 -11.91
N VAL A 280 -3.77 13.96 -12.62
CA VAL A 280 -5.03 13.26 -12.41
C VAL A 280 -5.39 12.42 -13.62
N MET A 281 -5.59 11.11 -13.41
CA MET A 281 -6.03 10.16 -14.41
C MET A 281 -7.53 9.88 -14.27
N ILE A 282 -8.26 9.81 -15.40
CA ILE A 282 -9.70 9.52 -15.37
C ILE A 282 -9.94 8.01 -15.20
N SER A 283 -10.40 7.62 -14.00
CA SER A 283 -10.93 6.30 -13.71
C SER A 283 -12.06 6.34 -12.66
N LYS A 284 -12.59 5.16 -12.32
CA LYS A 284 -13.56 4.98 -11.23
C LYS A 284 -12.88 4.64 -9.90
N GLU A 285 -11.57 4.37 -9.90
CA GLU A 285 -10.84 3.91 -8.74
C GLU A 285 -10.46 5.07 -7.83
N THR A 286 -10.45 4.84 -6.52
CA THR A 286 -9.89 5.77 -5.53
C THR A 286 -8.49 5.29 -5.19
N TYR A 287 -7.52 5.69 -6.00
CA TYR A 287 -6.12 5.27 -5.91
C TYR A 287 -5.16 6.43 -6.20
N ALA A 288 -4.06 6.45 -5.46
CA ALA A 288 -2.96 7.37 -5.66
C ALA A 288 -1.68 6.55 -5.50
N TYR A 289 -0.68 6.86 -6.33
CA TYR A 289 0.62 6.21 -6.29
C TYR A 289 1.68 7.12 -6.89
N GLY A 290 2.90 7.03 -6.35
CA GLY A 290 4.09 7.78 -6.80
C GLY A 290 5.21 6.90 -7.32
N PRO A 291 5.12 6.36 -8.56
CA PRO A 291 6.21 5.62 -9.19
C PRO A 291 7.48 6.46 -9.27
N THR A 292 8.60 5.78 -9.13
CA THR A 292 9.94 6.37 -9.24
C THR A 292 10.76 5.60 -10.24
N VAL A 293 11.61 6.31 -10.97
CA VAL A 293 12.59 5.70 -11.86
C VAL A 293 13.94 5.71 -11.16
N ILE A 294 14.54 4.53 -11.03
CA ILE A 294 15.76 4.34 -10.25
C ILE A 294 16.96 4.02 -11.15
N ASP A 295 18.11 4.66 -10.91
CA ASP A 295 19.40 4.15 -11.37
C ASP A 295 19.78 2.93 -10.52
N PRO A 296 19.78 1.71 -11.09
CA PRO A 296 20.13 0.51 -10.32
C PRO A 296 21.55 0.44 -9.81
N ARG A 297 22.47 1.23 -10.38
CA ARG A 297 23.89 1.22 -10.03
C ARG A 297 24.11 1.89 -8.67
N SER A 298 23.25 2.82 -8.28
CA SER A 298 23.41 3.64 -7.07
C SER A 298 22.19 3.62 -6.13
N GLY A 299 21.00 3.34 -6.64
CA GLY A 299 19.74 3.66 -5.96
C GLY A 299 19.29 5.11 -6.17
N GLU A 300 19.86 5.85 -7.13
CA GLU A 300 19.45 7.23 -7.39
C GLU A 300 18.04 7.30 -7.98
N ILE A 301 17.16 8.07 -7.36
CA ILE A 301 15.84 8.40 -7.91
C ILE A 301 16.04 9.49 -8.96
N LEU A 302 15.80 9.15 -10.22
CA LEU A 302 16.02 10.01 -11.39
C LEU A 302 14.78 10.82 -11.78
N HIS A 303 13.60 10.25 -11.57
CA HIS A 303 12.31 10.80 -12.00
C HIS A 303 11.18 10.25 -11.13
N SER A 304 10.08 10.98 -11.01
CA SER A 304 8.86 10.49 -10.36
C SER A 304 7.61 11.13 -10.96
N ASP A 305 6.54 10.36 -11.10
CA ASP A 305 5.22 10.90 -11.45
C ASP A 305 4.21 10.45 -10.41
N ILE A 306 3.61 11.37 -9.68
CA ILE A 306 2.50 11.06 -8.79
C ILE A 306 1.21 11.11 -9.61
N VAL A 307 0.43 10.04 -9.54
CA VAL A 307 -0.84 9.92 -10.28
C VAL A 307 -1.98 9.73 -9.30
N PHE A 308 -2.94 10.65 -9.35
CA PHE A 308 -4.22 10.55 -8.66
C PHE A 308 -5.27 10.00 -9.61
N GLU A 309 -5.99 8.97 -9.20
CA GLU A 309 -7.17 8.55 -9.92
C GLU A 309 -8.35 9.49 -9.65
N TYR A 310 -9.16 9.75 -10.67
CA TYR A 310 -10.31 10.66 -10.58
C TYR A 310 -11.36 10.21 -9.57
N GLY A 311 -11.37 8.94 -9.16
CA GLY A 311 -12.24 8.45 -8.08
C GLY A 311 -11.99 9.19 -6.76
N PHE A 312 -10.77 9.67 -6.48
CA PHE A 312 -10.54 10.56 -5.33
C PHE A 312 -11.38 11.83 -5.43
N PHE A 313 -11.45 12.45 -6.61
CA PHE A 313 -12.25 13.65 -6.82
C PHE A 313 -13.74 13.32 -6.85
N ASN A 314 -14.16 12.22 -7.45
CA ASN A 314 -15.56 11.80 -7.43
C ASN A 314 -16.03 11.51 -6.01
N GLU A 315 -15.31 10.73 -5.22
CA GLU A 315 -15.71 10.46 -3.85
C GLU A 315 -15.67 11.73 -3.01
N VAL A 316 -14.74 12.66 -3.30
CA VAL A 316 -14.65 13.97 -2.65
C VAL A 316 -15.78 14.93 -3.02
N MET A 317 -16.20 14.93 -4.28
CA MET A 317 -17.22 15.85 -4.80
C MET A 317 -18.63 15.26 -4.75
N ALA A 318 -18.79 13.94 -4.82
CA ALA A 318 -20.07 13.26 -4.76
C ALA A 318 -20.45 13.03 -3.29
N ASP A 319 -21.32 13.90 -2.78
CA ASP A 319 -21.99 13.60 -1.53
C ASP A 319 -22.84 12.34 -1.71
N PHE A 320 -23.00 11.61 -0.62
CA PHE A 320 -23.79 10.40 -0.55
C PHE A 320 -25.25 10.61 -0.99
N ASP A 321 -25.78 11.82 -0.83
CA ASP A 321 -27.12 12.21 -1.26
C ASP A 321 -27.18 12.56 -2.76
N MET A 322 -26.01 12.71 -3.42
CA MET A 322 -25.89 12.87 -4.88
C MET A 322 -25.74 11.53 -5.61
N LYS A 323 -25.54 10.41 -4.91
CA LYS A 323 -25.66 9.09 -5.51
C LYS A 323 -27.14 8.86 -5.83
N SER A 324 -27.44 8.57 -7.10
CA SER A 324 -28.82 8.40 -7.54
C SER A 324 -29.47 7.27 -6.71
N PRO A 325 -30.77 7.36 -6.35
CA PRO A 325 -31.53 6.22 -5.82
C PRO A 325 -31.57 5.00 -6.76
N THR A 326 -31.00 5.15 -7.97
CA THR A 326 -30.87 4.18 -9.06
C THR A 326 -29.41 3.87 -9.39
N ASP A 327 -28.43 4.31 -8.59
CA ASP A 327 -27.05 3.90 -8.81
C ASP A 327 -26.97 2.38 -8.61
N PRO A 328 -26.35 1.67 -9.56
CA PRO A 328 -26.31 0.22 -9.49
C PRO A 328 -25.56 -0.22 -8.23
N PRO A 329 -26.00 -1.32 -7.59
CA PRO A 329 -25.27 -1.86 -6.48
C PRO A 329 -23.85 -2.15 -6.96
N GLN A 330 -22.84 -1.75 -6.17
CA GLN A 330 -21.50 -2.29 -6.36
C GLN A 330 -21.66 -3.80 -6.48
N SER A 331 -21.36 -4.34 -7.66
CA SER A 331 -21.63 -5.73 -7.97
C SER A 331 -21.07 -6.58 -6.83
N ARG A 332 -21.87 -7.51 -6.29
CA ARG A 332 -21.35 -8.64 -5.50
C ARG A 332 -20.52 -9.52 -6.44
N ARG A 333 -19.44 -9.00 -7.01
CA ARG A 333 -18.29 -9.83 -7.32
C ARG A 333 -17.59 -9.98 -6.00
N ALA A 334 -17.54 -11.21 -5.50
CA ALA A 334 -16.50 -11.56 -4.56
C ALA A 334 -15.20 -11.13 -5.24
N SER A 335 -14.60 -10.02 -4.78
CA SER A 335 -13.17 -9.88 -4.99
C SER A 335 -12.60 -11.15 -4.37
N THR A 336 -11.99 -11.96 -5.22
CA THR A 336 -11.25 -13.12 -4.74
C THR A 336 -9.92 -12.70 -4.11
N ASP A 337 -9.72 -11.39 -3.97
CA ASP A 337 -8.65 -10.75 -3.22
C ASP A 337 -9.25 -9.85 -2.13
N ASP A 338 -8.73 -10.01 -0.91
CA ASP A 338 -9.09 -9.39 0.37
C ASP A 338 -10.32 -9.96 1.13
N ASP A 339 -10.03 -10.57 2.29
CA ASP A 339 -10.90 -10.91 3.43
C ASP A 339 -11.75 -12.20 3.44
N THR A 340 -11.36 -13.27 2.74
CA THR A 340 -11.81 -14.62 3.15
C THR A 340 -10.78 -15.28 4.06
N ASP A 341 -10.74 -14.83 5.32
CA ASP A 341 -10.20 -15.58 6.46
C ASP A 341 -11.13 -16.78 6.79
N THR A 342 -11.33 -17.67 5.81
CA THR A 342 -11.73 -19.05 6.11
C THR A 342 -10.45 -19.87 6.29
N PRO A 343 -10.38 -20.79 7.26
CA PRO A 343 -9.16 -21.57 7.54
C PRO A 343 -8.61 -22.36 6.32
N ASP A 344 -9.43 -22.58 5.29
CA ASP A 344 -9.09 -23.37 4.11
C ASP A 344 -8.45 -22.57 2.95
N SER A 345 -8.62 -21.24 2.88
CA SER A 345 -8.08 -20.44 1.76
C SER A 345 -6.58 -20.18 1.87
N ALA A 346 -6.03 -20.17 3.08
CA ALA A 346 -4.62 -19.86 3.32
C ALA A 346 -3.63 -20.98 2.94
N MET A 347 -4.10 -22.19 2.61
CA MET A 347 -3.19 -23.33 2.41
C MET A 347 -3.30 -24.08 1.08
N ASN A 348 -4.38 -23.91 0.30
CA ASN A 348 -4.60 -24.70 -0.92
C ASN A 348 -4.24 -24.02 -2.26
N SER A 349 -3.69 -22.80 -2.27
CA SER A 349 -3.24 -22.13 -3.51
C SER A 349 -1.82 -22.50 -3.97
N LYS A 350 -1.13 -23.44 -3.32
CA LYS A 350 0.29 -23.78 -3.62
C LYS A 350 0.55 -24.65 -4.87
N LYS A 351 -0.39 -24.78 -5.82
CA LYS A 351 -0.17 -25.62 -7.03
C LYS A 351 -0.07 -24.91 -8.38
N PHE A 352 -0.19 -23.57 -8.43
CA PHE A 352 0.16 -22.80 -9.64
C PHE A 352 1.02 -21.55 -9.39
N ALA A 353 1.57 -21.38 -8.19
CA ALA A 353 2.50 -20.29 -7.87
C ALA A 353 3.96 -20.62 -8.26
N HIS A 354 4.20 -20.84 -9.56
CA HIS A 354 5.52 -20.60 -10.16
C HIS A 354 5.44 -19.41 -11.12
N VAL A 355 4.78 -18.34 -10.68
CA VAL A 355 4.99 -17.02 -11.27
C VAL A 355 6.24 -16.45 -10.63
N ARG A 356 7.19 -16.05 -11.48
CA ARG A 356 8.52 -15.54 -11.11
C ARG A 356 8.42 -14.59 -9.91
N THR A 357 9.09 -14.96 -8.82
CA THR A 357 9.27 -14.14 -7.62
C THR A 357 10.22 -12.98 -7.91
N GLY A 358 9.68 -11.92 -8.52
CA GLY A 358 10.22 -10.56 -8.47
C GLY A 358 9.17 -9.70 -7.76
N ARG A 359 9.36 -9.43 -6.47
CA ARG A 359 8.47 -8.57 -5.68
C ARG A 359 8.55 -7.14 -6.22
N ASN A 360 7.54 -6.71 -6.97
CA ASN A 360 7.30 -5.31 -7.25
C ASN A 360 6.28 -4.80 -6.23
N GLN A 361 6.78 -4.11 -5.21
CA GLN A 361 5.96 -3.45 -4.18
C GLN A 361 5.36 -2.19 -4.81
N GLN A 362 4.16 -2.29 -5.37
CA GLN A 362 3.38 -1.09 -5.68
C GLN A 362 2.75 -0.60 -4.37
N CYS A 363 3.30 0.47 -3.81
CA CYS A 363 2.69 1.21 -2.71
C CYS A 363 1.75 2.24 -3.32
N GLY A 364 0.46 2.07 -3.07
CA GLY A 364 -0.51 3.11 -3.33
C GLY A 364 -1.77 2.89 -2.51
N ILE A 365 -2.57 3.95 -2.42
CA ILE A 365 -3.69 4.03 -1.48
C ILE A 365 -4.99 3.58 -2.18
N ALA A 366 -5.28 2.28 -2.22
CA ALA A 366 -6.54 1.72 -2.76
C ALA A 366 -7.48 1.31 -1.64
N ARG A 367 -8.23 2.25 -1.04
CA ARG A 367 -9.14 1.94 0.08
C ARG A 367 -10.45 2.73 -0.01
N GLU A 368 -11.14 2.63 -1.16
CA GLU A 368 -12.42 3.31 -1.43
C GLU A 368 -13.40 3.23 -0.25
N GLN A 369 -13.55 2.04 0.34
CA GLN A 369 -14.47 1.82 1.46
C GLN A 369 -14.10 2.62 2.73
N GLN A 370 -12.81 2.82 3.00
CA GLN A 370 -12.35 3.60 4.14
C GLN A 370 -12.53 5.10 3.89
N HIS A 371 -12.17 5.61 2.71
CA HIS A 371 -12.42 7.02 2.38
C HIS A 371 -13.91 7.38 2.42
N GLN A 372 -14.79 6.44 2.07
CA GLN A 372 -16.24 6.57 2.26
C GLN A 372 -16.64 6.66 3.74
N LEU A 373 -16.08 5.80 4.60
CA LEU A 373 -16.30 5.86 6.05
C LEU A 373 -15.88 7.22 6.62
N ASP A 374 -14.68 7.65 6.26
CA ASP A 374 -14.06 8.90 6.67
C ASP A 374 -14.88 10.12 6.26
N ARG A 375 -15.38 10.15 5.02
CA ARG A 375 -16.30 11.18 4.53
C ARG A 375 -17.57 11.27 5.36
N ILE A 376 -18.17 10.12 5.65
CA ILE A 376 -19.43 10.06 6.40
C ILE A 376 -19.22 10.55 7.83
N MET A 377 -18.11 10.15 8.44
CA MET A 377 -17.69 10.66 9.73
C MET A 377 -17.51 12.18 9.69
N LEU A 378 -16.76 12.71 8.72
CA LEU A 378 -16.58 14.16 8.57
C LEU A 378 -17.89 14.90 8.33
N ARG A 379 -18.80 14.36 7.53
CA ARG A 379 -20.14 14.94 7.33
C ARG A 379 -20.95 14.95 8.63
N SER A 380 -20.90 13.84 9.38
CA SER A 380 -21.65 13.69 10.63
C SER A 380 -21.17 14.64 11.72
N PHE A 381 -19.88 14.97 11.79
CA PHE A 381 -19.31 15.82 12.86
C PHE A 381 -18.98 17.25 12.41
N ALA A 382 -18.55 17.42 11.16
CA ALA A 382 -18.02 18.67 10.61
C ALA A 382 -18.74 19.16 9.34
N GLY A 383 -19.86 18.53 8.96
CA GLY A 383 -20.68 18.99 7.84
C GLY A 383 -21.21 20.42 8.05
N ASP A 384 -21.35 21.16 6.96
CA ASP A 384 -21.97 22.48 6.96
C ASP A 384 -23.50 22.39 7.17
N GLY A 385 -24.17 23.56 7.16
CA GLY A 385 -25.62 23.64 7.38
C GLY A 385 -26.47 22.90 6.34
N ASP A 386 -25.91 22.63 5.15
CA ASP A 386 -26.54 21.89 4.06
C ASP A 386 -26.11 20.41 4.08
N GLY A 387 -25.25 20.02 5.02
CA GLY A 387 -24.79 18.65 5.22
C GLY A 387 -23.58 18.28 4.38
N TYR A 388 -22.90 19.21 3.71
CA TYR A 388 -21.70 18.90 2.91
C TYR A 388 -20.42 18.97 3.75
N VAL A 389 -19.40 18.22 3.36
CA VAL A 389 -18.06 18.36 3.96
C VAL A 389 -17.45 19.68 3.51
N PRO A 390 -17.00 20.56 4.43
CA PRO A 390 -16.39 21.83 4.07
C PRO A 390 -15.20 21.68 3.11
N LYS A 391 -15.14 22.52 2.07
CA LYS A 391 -14.04 22.53 1.08
C LYS A 391 -12.65 22.63 1.72
N ARG A 392 -12.52 23.29 2.87
CA ARG A 392 -11.24 23.36 3.61
C ARG A 392 -10.74 21.98 4.06
N LEU A 393 -11.64 21.10 4.50
CA LEU A 393 -11.29 19.75 4.98
C LEU A 393 -10.93 18.85 3.81
N ILE A 394 -11.63 19.03 2.69
CA ILE A 394 -11.30 18.39 1.42
C ILE A 394 -9.89 18.77 0.96
N ALA A 395 -9.57 20.08 0.94
CA ALA A 395 -8.22 20.56 0.61
C ALA A 395 -7.15 19.98 1.54
N GLN A 396 -7.43 19.92 2.85
CA GLN A 396 -6.53 19.30 3.83
C GLN A 396 -6.29 17.82 3.52
N HIS A 397 -7.32 17.05 3.18
CA HIS A 397 -7.16 15.65 2.81
C HIS A 397 -6.35 15.45 1.52
N PHE A 398 -6.53 16.31 0.51
CA PHE A 398 -5.68 16.27 -0.68
C PHE A 398 -4.22 16.57 -0.34
N ALA A 399 -3.95 17.56 0.52
CA ALA A 399 -2.60 17.87 0.95
C ALA A 399 -1.95 16.70 1.72
N ASP A 400 -2.71 16.05 2.60
CA ASP A 400 -2.33 14.84 3.36
C ASP A 400 -1.91 13.69 2.41
N ILE A 401 -2.74 13.37 1.42
CA ILE A 401 -2.43 12.33 0.42
C ILE A 401 -1.21 12.73 -0.43
N VAL A 402 -1.13 13.98 -0.92
CA VAL A 402 0.04 14.42 -1.70
C VAL A 402 1.32 14.35 -0.86
N MET A 403 1.26 14.70 0.41
CA MET A 403 2.41 14.60 1.32
C MET A 403 2.89 13.15 1.47
N HIS A 404 1.97 12.20 1.56
CA HIS A 404 2.26 10.76 1.58
C HIS A 404 2.95 10.29 0.27
N GLU A 405 2.37 10.62 -0.88
CA GLU A 405 2.92 10.22 -2.18
C GLU A 405 4.29 10.85 -2.44
N VAL A 406 4.50 12.10 -2.00
CA VAL A 406 5.82 12.73 -2.05
C VAL A 406 6.83 11.93 -1.22
N GLY A 407 6.46 11.43 -0.04
CA GLY A 407 7.30 10.54 0.76
C GLY A 407 7.79 9.30 0.00
N HIS A 408 6.92 8.64 -0.76
CA HIS A 408 7.32 7.55 -1.66
C HIS A 408 8.33 8.00 -2.72
N THR A 409 8.11 9.15 -3.34
CA THR A 409 9.04 9.70 -4.34
C THR A 409 10.37 10.22 -3.78
N LEU A 410 10.47 10.35 -2.45
CA LEU A 410 11.72 10.57 -1.71
C LEU A 410 12.41 9.25 -1.31
N GLY A 411 11.78 8.11 -1.57
CA GLY A 411 12.30 6.77 -1.34
C GLY A 411 11.70 6.05 -0.13
N LEU A 412 10.72 6.65 0.58
CA LEU A 412 10.19 6.09 1.83
C LEU A 412 9.12 5.00 1.60
N ARG A 413 9.11 3.98 2.45
CA ARG A 413 8.05 2.97 2.56
C ARG A 413 7.00 3.37 3.59
N HIS A 414 5.86 2.69 3.57
CA HIS A 414 4.84 2.82 4.60
C HIS A 414 5.40 2.56 6.01
N ASN A 415 4.90 3.29 7.00
CA ASN A 415 5.17 3.04 8.41
C ASN A 415 3.86 2.99 9.21
N PHE A 416 3.29 1.79 9.33
CA PHE A 416 2.03 1.53 10.02
C PHE A 416 2.15 1.41 11.54
N ALA A 417 3.36 1.60 12.10
CA ALA A 417 3.55 1.71 13.54
C ALA A 417 3.34 3.12 14.07
N ALA A 418 3.30 4.11 13.18
CA ALA A 418 3.49 5.50 13.53
C ALA A 418 2.28 6.12 14.24
N SER A 419 1.07 5.64 13.95
CA SER A 419 -0.20 6.00 14.58
C SER A 419 -0.26 5.70 16.08
N THR A 420 0.60 4.79 16.56
CA THR A 420 0.65 4.30 17.95
C THR A 420 1.53 5.14 18.88
N ALA A 421 2.11 6.23 18.37
CA ALA A 421 3.06 7.04 19.12
C ALA A 421 2.43 8.06 20.10
N TYR A 422 1.24 8.57 19.79
CA TYR A 422 0.62 9.69 20.51
C TYR A 422 -0.68 9.27 21.21
N SER A 423 -0.94 9.80 22.40
CA SER A 423 -2.17 9.49 23.14
C SER A 423 -3.39 10.21 22.56
N ARG A 424 -4.59 9.70 22.86
CA ARG A 424 -5.87 10.36 22.54
C ARG A 424 -5.90 11.83 22.97
N ASP A 425 -5.38 12.16 24.16
CA ASP A 425 -5.36 13.54 24.67
C ASP A 425 -4.48 14.45 23.81
N GLN A 426 -3.32 13.95 23.37
CA GLN A 426 -2.42 14.67 22.47
C GLN A 426 -3.06 14.88 21.10
N LEU A 427 -3.74 13.87 20.57
CA LEU A 427 -4.43 13.94 19.27
C LEU A 427 -5.65 14.86 19.28
N ARG A 428 -6.18 15.18 20.46
CA ARG A 428 -7.26 16.18 20.63
C ARG A 428 -6.74 17.60 20.82
N ASP A 429 -5.44 17.80 21.06
CA ASP A 429 -4.83 19.12 21.22
C ASP A 429 -4.38 19.68 19.86
N PRO A 430 -5.04 20.73 19.33
CA PRO A 430 -4.66 21.32 18.05
C PRO A 430 -3.24 21.87 18.03
N ALA A 431 -2.71 22.35 19.17
CA ALA A 431 -1.34 22.86 19.24
C ALA A 431 -0.32 21.73 19.13
N PHE A 432 -0.56 20.61 19.83
CA PHE A 432 0.26 19.42 19.72
C PHE A 432 0.28 18.87 18.30
N VAL A 433 -0.90 18.68 17.68
CA VAL A 433 -1.01 18.12 16.33
C VAL A 433 -0.40 19.05 15.27
N ALA A 434 -0.49 20.37 15.44
CA ALA A 434 0.16 21.31 14.54
C ALA A 434 1.70 21.22 14.57
N GLU A 435 2.29 20.82 15.70
CA GLU A 435 3.74 20.65 15.86
C GLU A 435 4.22 19.25 15.47
N HIS A 436 3.45 18.21 15.82
CA HIS A 436 3.90 16.82 15.77
C HIS A 436 3.20 15.94 14.72
N GLY A 437 2.14 16.46 14.09
CA GLY A 437 1.23 15.68 13.26
C GLY A 437 0.31 14.76 14.07
N LEU A 438 -0.54 14.00 13.38
CA LEU A 438 -1.40 12.97 13.98
C LEU A 438 -0.65 11.64 14.22
N SER A 439 0.52 11.49 13.61
CA SER A 439 1.33 10.28 13.62
C SER A 439 2.80 10.68 13.54
N THR A 440 3.71 9.78 13.96
CA THR A 440 5.14 10.04 13.76
C THR A 440 5.54 9.99 12.29
N SER A 441 4.72 9.46 11.38
CA SER A 441 5.00 9.39 9.95
C SER A 441 3.75 9.66 9.12
N ILE A 442 3.88 10.49 8.08
CA ILE A 442 2.87 10.63 7.03
C ILE A 442 2.70 9.35 6.21
N MET A 443 3.68 8.45 6.26
CA MET A 443 3.67 7.17 5.56
C MET A 443 2.75 6.11 6.21
N ASP A 444 1.92 6.51 7.18
CA ASP A 444 0.89 5.67 7.80
C ASP A 444 -0.47 5.85 7.10
N TYR A 445 -1.37 4.87 7.24
CA TYR A 445 -2.75 4.97 6.78
C TYR A 445 -3.65 5.34 7.95
N LEU A 446 -3.80 6.64 8.17
CA LEU A 446 -4.61 7.16 9.26
C LEU A 446 -6.10 7.25 8.88
N PRO A 447 -7.01 6.95 9.82
CA PRO A 447 -8.42 7.34 9.70
C PRO A 447 -8.56 8.83 9.99
N VAL A 448 -9.71 9.43 9.69
CA VAL A 448 -9.95 10.82 10.16
C VAL A 448 -9.90 10.86 11.68
N ASN A 449 -9.23 11.88 12.23
CA ASN A 449 -9.14 12.06 13.67
C ASN A 449 -10.48 12.53 14.25
N ILE A 450 -11.36 11.61 14.58
CA ILE A 450 -12.62 11.86 15.30
C ILE A 450 -12.70 10.83 16.42
N PHE A 451 -12.98 11.30 17.64
CA PHE A 451 -13.32 10.47 18.80
C PHE A 451 -14.79 10.67 19.19
N SER A 452 -15.38 9.69 19.88
CA SER A 452 -16.81 9.68 20.22
C SER A 452 -17.27 10.83 21.11
N ASP A 453 -16.33 11.53 21.74
CA ASP A 453 -16.52 12.67 22.63
C ASP A 453 -16.18 14.04 21.99
N LEU A 454 -15.92 14.09 20.68
CA LEU A 454 -15.74 15.35 19.94
C LEU A 454 -17.03 16.18 19.99
N LYS A 455 -16.91 17.44 20.42
CA LYS A 455 -18.05 18.36 20.54
C LYS A 455 -18.12 19.33 19.37
N GLN A 456 -19.34 19.79 19.06
CA GLN A 456 -19.58 20.66 17.92
C GLN A 456 -18.83 22.00 17.99
N ASP A 457 -18.60 22.54 19.19
CA ASP A 457 -17.85 23.78 19.43
C ASP A 457 -16.33 23.63 19.28
N GLU A 458 -15.82 22.39 19.20
CA GLU A 458 -14.41 22.06 18.98
C GLU A 458 -14.07 21.89 17.48
N VAL A 459 -15.06 21.54 16.66
CA VAL A 459 -14.93 21.14 15.25
C VAL A 459 -14.14 22.13 14.38
N ASP A 460 -14.33 23.44 14.57
CA ASP A 460 -13.67 24.43 13.73
C ASP A 460 -12.15 24.45 13.89
N LYS A 461 -11.65 24.07 15.07
CA LYS A 461 -10.21 24.04 15.40
C LYS A 461 -9.65 22.63 15.52
N HIS A 462 -10.51 21.62 15.40
CA HIS A 462 -10.12 20.22 15.55
C HIS A 462 -9.27 19.77 14.35
N PRO A 463 -8.10 19.13 14.59
CA PRO A 463 -7.25 18.65 13.50
C PRO A 463 -7.78 17.30 12.98
N PHE A 464 -8.30 17.26 11.75
CA PHE A 464 -8.87 16.04 11.16
C PHE A 464 -7.88 15.18 10.38
N PHE A 465 -6.84 15.80 9.81
CA PHE A 465 -5.85 15.18 8.91
C PHE A 465 -4.44 15.63 9.28
N MET A 466 -3.41 14.95 8.77
CA MET A 466 -2.04 15.45 8.88
C MET A 466 -1.88 16.72 8.04
N THR A 467 -1.22 17.72 8.64
CA THR A 467 -0.89 19.00 7.97
C THR A 467 0.61 19.29 8.01
N THR A 468 1.39 18.38 8.60
CA THR A 468 2.84 18.42 8.70
C THR A 468 3.36 16.98 8.79
N ILE A 469 4.62 16.77 8.42
CA ILE A 469 5.32 15.49 8.57
C ILE A 469 5.70 15.23 10.04
N GLY A 470 5.80 13.95 10.41
CA GLY A 470 6.04 13.53 11.78
C GLY A 470 7.52 13.29 12.13
N ALA A 471 7.79 12.99 13.40
CA ALA A 471 9.15 12.80 13.92
C ALA A 471 9.96 11.70 13.20
N TYR A 472 9.30 10.64 12.75
CA TYR A 472 9.93 9.56 11.98
C TYR A 472 10.31 10.01 10.58
N ASP A 473 9.47 10.81 9.91
CA ASP A 473 9.78 11.34 8.58
C ASP A 473 11.03 12.22 8.61
N TYR A 474 11.16 13.09 9.64
CA TYR A 474 12.38 13.86 9.88
C TYR A 474 13.61 12.96 10.07
N ALA A 475 13.49 11.89 10.85
CA ALA A 475 14.58 10.94 11.08
C ALA A 475 14.96 10.18 9.81
N ALA A 476 13.98 9.77 9.01
CA ALA A 476 14.18 9.08 7.74
C ALA A 476 14.89 9.98 6.73
N ILE A 477 14.45 11.24 6.57
CA ILE A 477 15.13 12.21 5.70
C ILE A 477 16.55 12.47 6.19
N ALA A 478 16.77 12.61 7.50
CA ALA A 478 18.11 12.74 8.05
C ALA A 478 19.00 11.53 7.71
N TYR A 479 18.49 10.31 7.84
CA TYR A 479 19.21 9.10 7.45
C TYR A 479 19.54 9.09 5.95
N GLY A 480 18.55 9.35 5.10
CA GLY A 480 18.68 9.25 3.64
C GLY A 480 19.51 10.36 3.00
N TYR A 481 19.45 11.58 3.52
CA TYR A 481 19.91 12.78 2.81
C TYR A 481 20.99 13.59 3.52
N SER A 482 21.26 13.38 4.82
CA SER A 482 22.34 14.14 5.48
C SER A 482 23.70 13.89 4.81
N ILE A 483 24.50 14.96 4.70
CA ILE A 483 25.91 14.88 4.29
C ILE A 483 26.70 14.34 5.47
N ILE A 484 27.41 13.24 5.27
CA ILE A 484 28.23 12.59 6.29
C ILE A 484 29.68 12.61 5.82
N ASP A 485 30.54 13.24 6.60
CA ASP A 485 31.99 13.25 6.35
C ASP A 485 32.54 11.82 6.40
N ASP A 486 33.48 11.50 5.51
CA ASP A 486 34.14 10.19 5.41
C ASP A 486 33.20 8.99 5.20
N GLU A 487 31.95 9.20 4.73
CA GLU A 487 31.06 8.11 4.32
C GLU A 487 31.67 7.35 3.15
N VAL A 488 31.90 6.05 3.34
CA VAL A 488 32.34 5.16 2.27
C VAL A 488 31.10 4.58 1.58
N PRO A 489 30.90 4.81 0.27
CA PRO A 489 29.74 4.31 -0.46
C PRO A 489 29.54 2.81 -0.27
N GLY A 490 28.33 2.41 0.10
CA GLY A 490 27.98 0.99 0.31
C GLY A 490 28.42 0.38 1.65
N TYR A 491 29.05 1.13 2.56
CA TYR A 491 29.40 0.64 3.91
C TYR A 491 28.57 1.32 5.01
N LYS A 492 28.28 0.58 6.08
CA LYS A 492 27.60 1.14 7.25
C LYS A 492 28.49 2.18 7.92
N HIS A 493 27.91 3.35 8.22
CA HIS A 493 28.56 4.41 8.98
C HIS A 493 28.03 4.47 10.42
N PRO A 494 28.88 4.73 11.45
CA PRO A 494 28.42 4.82 12.85
C PRO A 494 27.32 5.87 13.08
N LEU A 495 27.45 7.06 12.49
CA LEU A 495 26.42 8.11 12.62
C LEU A 495 25.08 7.69 12.00
N LEU A 496 25.10 6.98 10.87
CA LEU A 496 23.87 6.44 10.27
C LEU A 496 23.24 5.36 11.17
N THR A 497 24.07 4.55 11.84
CA THR A 497 23.60 3.55 12.80
C THR A 497 22.95 4.22 14.02
N GLU A 498 23.51 5.33 14.51
CA GLU A 498 22.95 6.13 15.60
C GLU A 498 21.62 6.79 15.21
N LEU A 499 21.56 7.41 14.03
CA LEU A 499 20.32 7.99 13.48
C LEU A 499 19.22 6.93 13.35
N ALA A 500 19.56 5.76 12.80
CA ALA A 500 18.62 4.65 12.65
C ALA A 500 18.12 4.11 14.00
N ALA A 501 18.99 4.07 15.02
CA ALA A 501 18.63 3.62 16.36
C ALA A 501 17.74 4.62 17.12
N ALA A 502 17.86 5.92 16.81
CA ALA A 502 17.11 6.99 17.46
C ALA A 502 15.73 7.26 16.81
N ALA A 503 15.47 6.70 15.63
CA ALA A 503 14.20 6.89 14.94
C ALA A 503 13.02 6.25 15.70
N PRO A 504 11.81 6.83 15.63
CA PRO A 504 10.60 6.17 16.08
C PRO A 504 10.40 4.79 15.43
N LEU A 505 9.53 3.97 16.02
CA LEU A 505 9.29 2.60 15.57
C LEU A 505 8.87 2.58 14.09
N PHE A 506 9.50 1.69 13.33
CA PHE A 506 9.18 1.42 11.94
C PHE A 506 8.64 0.00 11.79
N LEU A 507 7.43 -0.12 11.27
CA LEU A 507 6.84 -1.39 10.82
C LEU A 507 6.04 -1.14 9.56
N THR A 508 6.24 -1.94 8.53
CA THR A 508 5.73 -1.68 7.18
C THR A 508 4.82 -2.82 6.71
N ASP A 509 4.48 -2.86 5.43
CA ASP A 509 3.45 -3.71 4.82
C ASP A 509 3.47 -5.16 5.32
N GLU A 510 4.64 -5.79 5.35
CA GLU A 510 4.78 -7.20 5.75
C GLU A 510 4.33 -7.48 7.20
N ALA A 511 4.41 -6.47 8.08
CA ALA A 511 3.97 -6.59 9.47
C ALA A 511 2.44 -6.61 9.60
N VAL A 512 1.75 -5.84 8.75
CA VAL A 512 0.28 -5.80 8.67
C VAL A 512 -0.24 -7.08 8.04
N GLU A 513 0.26 -7.44 6.86
CA GLU A 513 -0.20 -8.60 6.07
C GLU A 513 -0.17 -9.91 6.87
N ASN A 514 0.86 -10.08 7.71
CA ASN A 514 1.07 -11.31 8.46
C ASN A 514 0.68 -11.18 9.95
N MET A 515 0.07 -10.06 10.37
CA MET A 515 -0.30 -9.77 11.77
C MET A 515 0.88 -10.00 12.74
N LEU A 516 2.10 -9.61 12.34
CA LEU A 516 3.33 -9.95 13.05
C LEU A 516 3.53 -9.15 14.34
N ASN A 517 2.97 -7.94 14.39
CA ASN A 517 3.14 -7.03 15.50
C ASN A 517 1.81 -6.30 15.80
N PRO A 518 1.36 -6.24 17.06
CA PRO A 518 0.13 -5.54 17.43
C PRO A 518 0.10 -4.06 17.08
N TYR A 519 1.26 -3.41 16.99
CA TYR A 519 1.37 -1.98 16.74
C TYR A 519 1.37 -1.61 15.26
N ALA A 520 1.30 -2.57 14.33
CA ALA A 520 1.20 -2.27 12.90
C ALA A 520 -0.21 -2.61 12.39
N GLN A 521 -1.12 -1.63 12.40
CA GLN A 521 -2.47 -1.77 11.84
C GLN A 521 -2.74 -0.71 10.78
N LEU A 522 -3.70 -0.96 9.90
CA LEU A 522 -4.23 0.06 9.01
C LEU A 522 -5.42 0.74 9.67
N PHE A 523 -5.52 2.06 9.51
CA PHE A 523 -6.65 2.86 9.96
C PHE A 523 -6.89 2.78 11.46
N ASP A 524 -5.83 2.63 12.25
CA ASP A 524 -5.83 2.84 13.69
C ASP A 524 -5.36 4.25 14.05
N LEU A 525 -5.53 4.61 15.31
CA LEU A 525 -5.15 5.90 15.83
C LEU A 525 -4.99 5.80 17.34
N SER A 526 -4.06 6.57 17.93
CA SER A 526 -3.72 6.58 19.37
C SER A 526 -2.77 5.47 19.81
N SER A 527 -1.97 5.78 20.82
CA SER A 527 -1.06 4.86 21.50
C SER A 527 -1.76 3.77 22.31
N ASP A 528 -3.07 3.92 22.55
CA ASP A 528 -3.92 2.88 23.16
C ASP A 528 -4.94 2.37 22.15
N LEU A 529 -4.56 1.30 21.45
CA LEU A 529 -5.39 0.63 20.45
C LEU A 529 -6.68 0.06 21.04
N VAL A 530 -6.66 -0.32 22.33
CA VAL A 530 -7.83 -0.90 22.99
C VAL A 530 -8.83 0.20 23.34
N ASP A 531 -8.35 1.36 23.83
CA ASP A 531 -9.18 2.54 24.02
C ASP A 531 -9.77 3.02 22.69
N TYR A 532 -8.96 3.14 21.64
CA TYR A 532 -9.44 3.60 20.34
C TYR A 532 -10.51 2.66 19.75
N ALA A 533 -10.30 1.35 19.79
CA ALA A 533 -11.29 0.37 19.36
C ALA A 533 -12.57 0.43 20.24
N ALA A 534 -12.43 0.63 21.55
CA ALA A 534 -13.58 0.82 22.44
C ALA A 534 -14.35 2.10 22.11
N ASP A 535 -13.64 3.17 21.73
CA ASP A 535 -14.23 4.42 21.29
C ASP A 535 -14.97 4.28 19.97
N ARG A 536 -14.50 3.46 19.01
CA ARG A 536 -15.28 3.13 17.79
C ARG A 536 -16.63 2.51 18.14
N LEU A 537 -16.66 1.58 19.10
CA LEU A 537 -17.91 1.00 19.60
C LEU A 537 -18.79 2.06 20.29
N GLN A 538 -18.20 2.96 21.07
CA GLN A 538 -18.93 4.04 21.72
C GLN A 538 -19.53 5.01 20.70
N LEU A 539 -18.82 5.30 19.61
CA LEU A 539 -19.28 6.14 18.52
C LEU A 539 -20.50 5.54 17.83
N VAL A 540 -20.48 4.22 17.59
CA VAL A 540 -21.63 3.44 17.09
C VAL A 540 -22.83 3.55 18.04
N LYS A 541 -22.61 3.45 19.36
CA LYS A 541 -23.70 3.58 20.34
C LYS A 541 -24.27 5.00 20.36
N ASN A 542 -23.42 6.02 20.37
CA ASN A 542 -23.81 7.43 20.35
C ASN A 542 -24.65 7.74 19.10
N ALA A 543 -24.22 7.24 17.94
CA ALA A 543 -24.91 7.35 16.67
C ALA A 543 -26.33 6.78 16.70
N ARG A 544 -26.54 5.63 17.36
CA ARG A 544 -27.86 5.00 17.48
C ARG A 544 -28.72 5.53 18.61
N SER A 545 -28.14 6.03 19.71
CA SER A 545 -28.89 6.41 20.91
C SER A 545 -29.54 7.80 20.86
N SER A 546 -29.10 8.66 19.94
CA SER A 546 -29.37 10.11 19.99
C SER A 546 -30.34 10.62 18.92
N ASP A 547 -30.93 9.76 18.09
CA ASP A 547 -31.50 10.14 16.78
C ASP A 547 -30.52 10.99 15.94
N ALA A 548 -29.25 11.22 16.34
CA ALA A 548 -28.38 12.21 15.71
C ALA A 548 -28.00 11.83 14.28
N LEU A 549 -27.97 10.53 13.97
CA LEU A 549 -27.73 10.05 12.62
C LEU A 549 -29.01 10.01 11.77
N LEU A 550 -30.17 9.74 12.39
CA LEU A 550 -31.48 9.78 11.72
C LEU A 550 -31.97 11.22 11.47
N SER A 551 -31.72 12.14 12.38
CA SER A 551 -32.08 13.57 12.30
C SER A 551 -31.31 14.34 11.23
N LYS A 552 -30.18 13.80 10.76
CA LYS A 552 -29.40 14.34 9.64
C LYS A 552 -29.74 13.66 8.31
N ILE A 553 -30.56 12.62 8.31
CA ILE A 553 -31.13 12.03 7.10
C ILE A 553 -32.40 12.84 6.78
N PRO A 554 -32.54 13.38 5.56
CA PRO A 554 -33.76 14.04 5.15
C PRO A 554 -35.00 13.15 5.38
N ASP A 555 -36.11 13.73 5.82
CA ASP A 555 -37.35 12.98 6.08
C ASP A 555 -37.87 12.22 4.83
N ASP A 556 -37.46 12.65 3.64
CA ASP A 556 -37.80 12.06 2.34
C ASP A 556 -36.70 11.15 1.75
N ALA A 557 -35.64 10.86 2.51
CA ALA A 557 -34.59 9.96 2.06
C ALA A 557 -35.09 8.53 1.85
N SER A 558 -34.44 7.79 0.95
CA SER A 558 -34.82 6.42 0.65
C SER A 558 -34.39 5.45 1.75
N TRP A 559 -35.10 4.32 1.84
CA TRP A 559 -34.68 3.19 2.70
C TRP A 559 -33.30 2.61 2.33
N THR A 560 -32.83 2.83 1.11
CA THR A 560 -31.48 2.44 0.68
C THR A 560 -30.40 3.35 1.28
N THR A 561 -30.66 4.66 1.35
CA THR A 561 -29.82 5.63 2.07
C THR A 561 -29.71 5.24 3.54
N LEU A 562 -30.83 4.85 4.17
CA LEU A 562 -30.84 4.41 5.55
C LEU A 562 -29.99 3.14 5.78
N TRP A 563 -30.11 2.13 4.91
CA TRP A 563 -29.29 0.92 5.01
C TRP A 563 -27.81 1.22 4.85
N GLN A 564 -27.43 2.01 3.86
CA GLN A 564 -26.04 2.37 3.65
C GLN A 564 -25.47 3.06 4.90
N ARG A 565 -26.20 3.99 5.56
CA ARG A 565 -25.81 4.59 6.86
C ARG A 565 -25.57 3.54 7.95
N GLU A 566 -26.51 2.61 8.11
CA GLU A 566 -26.39 1.52 9.08
C GLU A 566 -25.18 0.62 8.78
N ARG A 567 -24.94 0.30 7.50
CA ARG A 567 -23.79 -0.48 7.05
C ARG A 567 -22.46 0.17 7.45
N PHE A 568 -22.36 1.50 7.49
CA PHE A 568 -21.15 2.17 7.97
C PHE A 568 -20.94 2.00 9.48
N LEU A 569 -22.00 2.05 10.29
CA LEU A 569 -21.89 1.76 11.72
C LEU A 569 -21.42 0.33 11.96
N LEU A 570 -21.92 -0.61 11.17
CA LEU A 570 -21.46 -2.01 11.19
C LEU A 570 -19.97 -2.13 10.81
N ARG A 571 -19.50 -1.38 9.81
CA ARG A 571 -18.08 -1.33 9.42
C ARG A 571 -17.17 -0.77 10.52
N LEU A 572 -17.63 0.21 11.32
CA LEU A 572 -16.85 0.71 12.47
C LEU A 572 -16.61 -0.38 13.52
N ILE A 573 -17.57 -1.30 13.71
CA ILE A 573 -17.41 -2.46 14.59
C ILE A 573 -16.38 -3.43 14.00
N GLU A 574 -16.43 -3.69 12.69
CA GLU A 574 -15.44 -4.52 12.00
C GLU A 574 -14.02 -3.92 12.08
N GLN A 575 -13.89 -2.60 11.93
CA GLN A 575 -12.64 -1.89 12.12
C GLN A 575 -12.11 -2.06 13.55
N ALA A 576 -12.96 -1.92 14.57
CA ALA A 576 -12.57 -2.17 15.96
C ALA A 576 -12.02 -3.58 16.18
N ILE A 577 -12.65 -4.61 15.58
CA ILE A 577 -12.17 -6.00 15.63
C ILE A 577 -10.79 -6.11 14.96
N ARG A 578 -10.63 -5.53 13.77
CA ARG A 578 -9.37 -5.57 12.99
C ARG A 578 -8.20 -4.94 13.73
N ILE A 579 -8.41 -3.81 14.40
CA ILE A 579 -7.37 -3.11 15.16
C ILE A 579 -6.84 -3.97 16.32
N VAL A 580 -7.74 -4.62 17.07
CA VAL A 580 -7.34 -5.33 18.30
C VAL A 580 -6.99 -6.80 18.09
N ARG A 581 -7.32 -7.40 16.93
CA ARG A 581 -7.08 -8.84 16.69
C ARG A 581 -5.63 -9.28 16.90
N PRO A 582 -4.57 -8.51 16.59
CA PRO A 582 -3.20 -8.99 16.75
C PRO A 582 -2.66 -8.80 18.18
N VAL A 583 -3.42 -8.11 19.05
CA VAL A 583 -3.06 -7.87 20.46
C VAL A 583 -3.18 -9.13 21.32
N LEU A 584 -4.16 -10.01 21.05
CA LEU A 584 -4.30 -11.30 21.74
C LEU A 584 -3.18 -12.27 21.32
N GLY A 585 -2.36 -12.70 22.28
CA GLY A 585 -1.10 -13.38 21.97
C GLY A 585 -0.15 -12.48 21.17
N GLY A 586 -0.24 -11.16 21.29
CA GLY A 586 0.62 -10.23 20.56
C GLY A 586 2.05 -10.26 21.06
N VAL A 587 3.00 -10.11 20.13
CA VAL A 587 4.43 -9.95 20.41
C VAL A 587 4.88 -8.66 19.76
N ASN A 588 5.53 -7.80 20.52
CA ASN A 588 6.18 -6.63 19.94
C ASN A 588 7.61 -7.02 19.53
N VAL A 589 7.79 -7.21 18.23
CA VAL A 589 9.07 -7.50 17.60
C VAL A 589 9.58 -6.23 16.94
N THR A 590 10.79 -5.81 17.32
CA THR A 590 11.49 -4.64 16.80
C THR A 590 12.69 -5.02 15.95
N HIS A 591 13.18 -4.07 15.14
CA HIS A 591 14.37 -4.22 14.29
C HIS A 591 15.71 -4.06 15.03
N THR A 592 15.85 -4.63 16.24
CA THR A 592 17.10 -4.55 17.03
C THR A 592 18.17 -5.47 16.46
N HIS A 593 19.41 -4.99 16.27
CA HIS A 593 20.49 -5.77 15.66
C HIS A 593 21.28 -6.58 16.69
N ARG A 594 21.87 -7.71 16.27
CA ARG A 594 22.68 -8.62 17.13
C ARG A 594 24.10 -8.10 17.44
N VAL A 595 24.35 -6.79 17.36
CA VAL A 595 25.72 -6.25 17.51
C VAL A 595 26.14 -6.26 18.97
N ASN A 596 27.45 -6.43 19.25
CA ASN A 596 28.00 -6.44 20.62
C ASN A 596 27.64 -5.20 21.48
N SER A 597 27.20 -4.10 20.84
CA SER A 597 26.79 -2.85 21.48
C SER A 597 25.27 -2.70 21.70
N GLU A 598 24.41 -3.46 21.00
CA GLU A 598 22.94 -3.30 21.05
C GLU A 598 22.22 -4.28 22.01
N GLY A 599 22.98 -5.07 22.78
CA GLY A 599 22.42 -5.98 23.78
C GLY A 599 21.71 -7.20 23.17
N ALA A 600 21.13 -8.05 24.02
CA ALA A 600 20.30 -9.16 23.56
C ALA A 600 18.92 -8.66 23.15
N HIS A 601 18.36 -9.17 22.04
CA HIS A 601 16.97 -8.89 21.69
C HIS A 601 16.05 -9.31 22.83
N ASN A 602 15.30 -8.35 23.39
CA ASN A 602 14.35 -8.59 24.46
C ASN A 602 12.93 -8.54 23.89
N THR A 603 12.39 -9.71 23.56
CA THR A 603 11.03 -9.83 23.06
C THR A 603 10.03 -9.39 24.13
N THR A 604 9.24 -8.37 23.84
CA THR A 604 8.21 -7.87 24.76
C THR A 604 6.84 -8.41 24.35
N PHE A 605 6.22 -9.19 25.25
CA PHE A 605 4.87 -9.71 25.06
C PHE A 605 3.82 -8.70 25.52
N VAL A 606 2.67 -8.67 24.85
CA VAL A 606 1.54 -7.84 25.30
C VAL A 606 1.11 -8.28 26.70
N SER A 607 0.92 -7.32 27.61
CA SER A 607 0.56 -7.60 29.00
C SER A 607 -0.74 -8.40 29.12
N LYS A 608 -0.84 -9.23 30.17
CA LYS A 608 -2.06 -10.01 30.42
C LYS A 608 -3.30 -9.10 30.54
N ASP A 609 -3.17 -7.96 31.23
CA ASP A 609 -4.28 -7.03 31.42
C ASP A 609 -4.77 -6.42 30.09
N THR A 610 -3.85 -6.02 29.22
CA THR A 610 -4.19 -5.54 27.87
C THR A 610 -4.89 -6.63 27.06
N GLN A 611 -4.39 -7.87 27.09
CA GLN A 611 -5.04 -8.99 26.41
C GLN A 611 -6.45 -9.26 26.95
N LEU A 612 -6.65 -9.19 28.26
CA LEU A 612 -7.98 -9.35 28.88
C LEU A 612 -8.94 -8.21 28.51
N ASN A 613 -8.44 -6.97 28.39
CA ASN A 613 -9.26 -5.84 27.95
C ASN A 613 -9.72 -6.01 26.50
N VAL A 614 -8.84 -6.48 25.60
CA VAL A 614 -9.20 -6.82 24.22
C VAL A 614 -10.22 -7.95 24.18
N LEU A 615 -10.01 -9.01 24.96
CA LEU A 615 -10.95 -10.12 25.03
C LEU A 615 -12.33 -9.64 25.49
N ASN A 616 -12.39 -8.79 26.51
CA ASN A 616 -13.64 -8.19 26.97
C ASN A 616 -14.30 -7.34 25.89
N LEU A 617 -13.54 -6.54 25.12
CA LEU A 617 -14.06 -5.76 24.00
C LEU A 617 -14.70 -6.67 22.93
N LEU A 618 -13.99 -7.71 22.49
CA LEU A 618 -14.50 -8.67 21.51
C LEU A 618 -15.75 -9.40 22.04
N LEU A 619 -15.76 -9.77 23.33
CA LEU A 619 -16.91 -10.41 23.95
C LEU A 619 -18.16 -9.52 23.97
N ARG A 620 -18.02 -8.19 24.17
CA ARG A 620 -19.16 -7.25 24.06
C ARG A 620 -19.81 -7.29 22.67
N ILE A 621 -18.99 -7.42 21.63
CA ILE A 621 -19.46 -7.56 20.23
C ILE A 621 -20.13 -8.92 20.05
N ILE A 622 -19.49 -10.01 20.48
CA ILE A 622 -20.01 -11.38 20.39
C ILE A 622 -21.35 -11.52 21.12
N GLU A 623 -21.51 -10.88 22.28
CA GLU A 623 -22.74 -10.86 23.08
C GLU A 623 -23.82 -9.93 22.53
N ALA A 624 -23.52 -9.17 21.48
CA ALA A 624 -24.39 -8.14 20.92
C ALA A 624 -24.84 -7.13 21.98
N GLU A 625 -23.88 -6.53 22.70
CA GLU A 625 -24.15 -5.49 23.70
C GLU A 625 -25.11 -4.42 23.14
N SER A 626 -26.11 -4.05 23.96
CA SER A 626 -27.18 -3.14 23.55
C SER A 626 -26.63 -1.85 22.94
N GLY A 627 -27.17 -1.48 21.77
CA GLY A 627 -26.76 -0.32 20.98
C GLY A 627 -25.62 -0.57 19.99
N LEU A 628 -24.97 -1.75 20.01
CA LEU A 628 -23.94 -2.13 19.02
C LEU A 628 -24.50 -2.66 17.71
N PHE A 629 -25.73 -3.15 17.67
CA PHE A 629 -26.37 -3.63 16.44
C PHE A 629 -27.77 -3.02 16.30
N PRO A 630 -28.33 -2.96 15.08
CA PRO A 630 -29.72 -2.55 14.89
C PRO A 630 -30.65 -3.56 15.56
N GLU A 631 -31.79 -3.10 16.07
CA GLU A 631 -32.74 -3.99 16.73
C GLU A 631 -33.50 -4.84 15.68
N PRO A 632 -33.81 -6.12 15.95
CA PRO A 632 -34.49 -6.99 14.97
C PRO A 632 -35.82 -6.44 14.44
N LYS A 633 -36.54 -5.64 15.24
CA LYS A 633 -37.78 -4.97 14.84
C LYS A 633 -37.57 -3.97 13.69
N ASP A 634 -36.36 -3.43 13.55
CA ASP A 634 -36.00 -2.39 12.58
C ASP A 634 -35.47 -2.98 11.28
N TYR A 635 -35.21 -4.30 11.22
CA TYR A 635 -34.63 -4.97 10.06
C TYR A 635 -35.47 -4.78 8.78
N GLY A 636 -36.79 -4.75 8.92
CA GLY A 636 -37.72 -4.57 7.79
C GLY A 636 -37.65 -3.20 7.12
N MET A 637 -36.94 -2.24 7.70
CA MET A 637 -36.74 -0.89 7.15
C MET A 637 -35.54 -0.80 6.21
N PHE A 638 -34.60 -1.74 6.26
CA PHE A 638 -33.38 -1.68 5.47
C PHE A 638 -33.58 -2.35 4.11
N VAL A 639 -33.40 -1.55 3.07
CA VAL A 639 -33.55 -1.97 1.67
C VAL A 639 -32.21 -1.81 0.96
N GLU A 640 -31.79 -2.78 0.16
CA GLU A 640 -30.65 -2.63 -0.75
C GLU A 640 -31.11 -2.65 -2.20
N VAL A 641 -30.36 -1.97 -3.06
CA VAL A 641 -30.50 -2.16 -4.50
C VAL A 641 -29.88 -3.51 -4.83
N VAL A 642 -30.60 -4.35 -5.56
CA VAL A 642 -30.14 -5.68 -5.98
C VAL A 642 -30.08 -5.75 -7.50
N GLY A 643 -28.96 -6.24 -8.03
CA GLY A 643 -28.87 -6.62 -9.44
C GLY A 643 -29.40 -8.04 -9.63
N PHE A 644 -29.93 -8.34 -10.82
CA PHE A 644 -30.31 -9.71 -11.17
C PHE A 644 -29.11 -10.48 -11.72
N ASP A 645 -28.93 -11.75 -11.32
CA ASP A 645 -27.74 -12.57 -11.61
C ASP A 645 -27.39 -12.73 -13.10
N ASN A 646 -28.32 -12.42 -14.01
CA ASN A 646 -28.18 -12.56 -15.45
C ASN A 646 -28.09 -11.23 -16.22
N GLU A 647 -28.03 -10.09 -15.53
CA GLU A 647 -28.01 -8.76 -16.15
C GLU A 647 -26.79 -7.96 -15.69
N ASP A 648 -26.02 -7.43 -16.66
CA ASP A 648 -24.92 -6.51 -16.38
C ASP A 648 -25.49 -5.14 -15.98
N CYS A 649 -25.73 -4.98 -14.68
CA CYS A 649 -26.32 -3.78 -14.10
C CYS A 649 -25.32 -2.62 -13.97
N ASN A 650 -24.08 -2.74 -14.47
CA ASN A 650 -23.02 -1.75 -14.23
C ASN A 650 -23.14 -0.46 -15.08
N GLU A 651 -24.20 -0.34 -15.91
CA GLU A 651 -24.50 0.86 -16.67
C GLU A 651 -25.64 1.65 -16.03
N ALA A 652 -25.45 2.97 -15.89
CA ALA A 652 -26.55 3.89 -15.62
C ALA A 652 -27.44 4.01 -16.86
N LYS A 653 -28.27 2.99 -17.14
CA LYS A 653 -29.42 3.16 -18.02
C LYS A 653 -30.52 3.80 -17.19
N LEU A 654 -31.11 4.87 -17.72
CA LEU A 654 -32.32 5.48 -17.16
C LEU A 654 -33.53 4.50 -17.18
N ASP A 655 -33.40 3.37 -17.88
CA ASP A 655 -34.37 2.27 -17.83
C ASP A 655 -34.13 1.40 -16.58
N TYR A 656 -35.11 1.42 -15.69
CA TYR A 656 -35.20 0.68 -14.41
C TYR A 656 -35.24 -0.85 -14.56
N ASP A 657 -34.96 -1.38 -15.76
CA ASP A 657 -35.25 -2.77 -16.12
C ASP A 657 -34.30 -3.78 -15.45
N CYS A 658 -33.17 -3.34 -14.87
CA CYS A 658 -32.14 -4.22 -14.29
C CYS A 658 -31.90 -4.09 -12.77
N LEU A 659 -32.52 -3.11 -12.11
CA LEU A 659 -32.30 -2.84 -10.68
C LEU A 659 -33.56 -3.15 -9.86
N GLY A 660 -33.48 -4.20 -9.05
CA GLY A 660 -34.48 -4.52 -8.04
C GLY A 660 -34.19 -3.81 -6.72
N ARG A 661 -35.18 -3.83 -5.81
CA ARG A 661 -34.98 -3.48 -4.40
C ARG A 661 -35.34 -4.70 -3.55
N GLY A 662 -34.40 -5.10 -2.70
CA GLY A 662 -34.54 -6.26 -1.82
C GLY A 662 -34.42 -5.87 -0.36
N LEU A 663 -35.03 -6.65 0.52
CA LEU A 663 -34.72 -6.58 1.95
C LEU A 663 -33.27 -7.02 2.17
N VAL A 664 -32.60 -6.33 3.08
CA VAL A 664 -31.26 -6.69 3.52
C VAL A 664 -31.33 -7.82 4.55
N ASP A 665 -30.50 -8.84 4.42
CA ASP A 665 -30.30 -9.83 5.49
C ASP A 665 -29.42 -9.25 6.62
N VAL A 666 -29.98 -8.29 7.37
CA VAL A 666 -29.29 -7.64 8.49
C VAL A 666 -28.90 -8.64 9.56
N GLY A 667 -29.73 -9.68 9.79
CA GLY A 667 -29.44 -10.76 10.71
C GLY A 667 -28.16 -11.52 10.32
N GLY A 668 -28.00 -11.83 9.03
CA GLY A 668 -26.79 -12.42 8.47
C GLY A 668 -25.55 -11.53 8.62
N TYR A 669 -25.67 -10.23 8.36
CA TYR A 669 -24.57 -9.27 8.59
C TYR A 669 -24.15 -9.20 10.06
N VAL A 670 -25.11 -9.10 10.99
CA VAL A 670 -24.83 -9.08 12.43
C VAL A 670 -24.16 -10.39 12.86
N LEU A 671 -24.64 -11.54 12.39
CA LEU A 671 -24.03 -12.83 12.68
C LEU A 671 -22.58 -12.90 12.14
N SER A 672 -22.33 -12.40 10.93
CA SER A 672 -20.99 -12.35 10.32
C SER A 672 -20.01 -11.55 11.18
N ILE A 673 -20.40 -10.35 11.63
CA ILE A 673 -19.55 -9.49 12.49
C ILE A 673 -19.27 -10.16 13.83
N ARG A 674 -20.29 -10.77 14.44
CA ARG A 674 -20.12 -11.55 15.69
C ARG A 674 -19.19 -12.75 15.47
N GLY A 675 -19.29 -13.42 14.33
CA GLY A 675 -18.38 -14.49 13.90
C GLY A 675 -16.95 -14.02 13.73
N LYS A 676 -16.71 -12.85 13.11
CA LYS A 676 -15.38 -12.22 13.00
C LYS A 676 -14.79 -11.89 14.38
N ALA A 677 -15.59 -11.38 15.31
CA ALA A 677 -15.14 -11.12 16.68
C ALA A 677 -14.76 -12.43 17.40
N LEU A 678 -15.53 -13.50 17.19
CA LEU A 678 -15.23 -14.83 17.72
C LEU A 678 -13.95 -15.42 17.10
N LEU A 679 -13.75 -15.27 15.79
CA LEU A 679 -12.52 -15.64 15.10
C LEU A 679 -11.30 -14.95 15.72
N ALA A 680 -11.38 -13.62 15.87
CA ALA A 680 -10.33 -12.79 16.44
C ALA A 680 -10.03 -13.16 17.90
N ALA A 681 -11.04 -13.50 18.68
CA ALA A 681 -10.90 -13.89 20.08
C ALA A 681 -10.20 -15.25 20.26
N LEU A 682 -10.30 -16.15 19.28
CA LEU A 682 -9.84 -17.53 19.40
C LEU A 682 -8.65 -17.85 18.49
N PHE A 683 -8.82 -17.94 17.16
CA PHE A 683 -7.94 -18.78 16.35
C PHE A 683 -6.54 -18.20 16.08
N PRO A 684 -6.38 -16.98 15.54
CA PRO A 684 -5.06 -16.37 15.41
C PRO A 684 -4.39 -16.20 16.78
N ALA A 685 -5.18 -15.91 17.82
CA ALA A 685 -4.70 -15.76 19.20
C ALA A 685 -4.14 -17.06 19.78
N MET A 686 -4.85 -18.19 19.62
CA MET A 686 -4.39 -19.51 20.07
C MET A 686 -3.05 -19.88 19.44
N ASN A 687 -2.91 -19.68 18.12
CA ASN A 687 -1.65 -19.96 17.41
C ASN A 687 -0.49 -19.14 17.99
N ARG A 688 -0.69 -17.83 18.21
CA ARG A 688 0.35 -16.98 18.78
C ARG A 688 0.69 -17.34 20.22
N ILE A 689 -0.32 -17.57 21.07
CA ILE A 689 -0.11 -18.01 22.47
C ILE A 689 0.71 -19.30 22.52
N VAL A 690 0.40 -20.25 21.62
CA VAL A 690 1.09 -21.54 21.52
C VAL A 690 2.51 -21.42 20.99
N GLN A 691 2.79 -20.43 20.14
CA GLN A 691 4.15 -20.08 19.70
C GLN A 691 4.98 -19.45 20.83
N GLN A 692 4.36 -18.68 21.72
CA GLN A 692 5.01 -18.08 22.89
C GLN A 692 5.28 -19.10 24.01
N ASP A 693 4.52 -20.21 24.03
CA ASP A 693 4.65 -21.31 24.98
C ASP A 693 4.66 -20.82 26.45
N VAL A 694 5.65 -21.24 27.26
CA VAL A 694 5.76 -20.87 28.67
C VAL A 694 5.99 -19.36 28.92
N LEU A 695 6.31 -18.59 27.87
CA LEU A 695 6.52 -17.15 27.96
C LEU A 695 5.23 -16.34 27.80
N SER A 696 4.13 -16.98 27.34
CA SER A 696 2.88 -16.27 27.09
C SER A 696 2.26 -15.73 28.39
N PRO A 697 1.97 -14.42 28.49
CA PRO A 697 1.28 -13.85 29.65
C PRO A 697 -0.16 -14.37 29.85
N LEU A 698 -0.83 -14.74 28.75
CA LEU A 698 -2.15 -15.37 28.74
C LEU A 698 -2.02 -16.81 28.26
N THR A 699 -2.42 -17.79 29.07
CA THR A 699 -2.32 -19.19 28.67
C THR A 699 -3.47 -19.61 27.75
N LEU A 700 -3.24 -20.67 26.96
CA LEU A 700 -4.25 -21.23 26.07
C LEU A 700 -5.51 -21.64 26.86
N HIS A 701 -5.36 -22.41 27.93
CA HIS A 701 -6.50 -22.83 28.77
C HIS A 701 -7.23 -21.65 29.41
N GLU A 702 -6.54 -20.60 29.84
CA GLU A 702 -7.20 -19.38 30.35
C GLU A 702 -8.07 -18.72 29.28
N LEU A 703 -7.54 -18.53 28.06
CA LEU A 703 -8.30 -17.96 26.94
C LEU A 703 -9.58 -18.74 26.66
N LEU A 704 -9.47 -20.07 26.49
CA LEU A 704 -10.64 -20.92 26.19
C LEU A 704 -11.67 -20.90 27.32
N ASN A 705 -11.22 -20.95 28.57
CA ASN A 705 -12.10 -20.87 29.74
C ASN A 705 -12.87 -19.54 29.80
N LEU A 706 -12.19 -18.42 29.56
CA LEU A 706 -12.81 -17.09 29.58
C LEU A 706 -13.89 -16.95 28.50
N VAL A 707 -13.60 -17.40 27.28
CA VAL A 707 -14.57 -17.39 26.18
C VAL A 707 -15.74 -18.33 26.50
N TRP A 708 -15.45 -19.55 26.95
CA TRP A 708 -16.48 -20.53 27.30
C TRP A 708 -17.47 -20.00 28.35
N ASN A 709 -16.96 -19.49 29.46
CA ASN A 709 -17.77 -19.03 30.59
C ASN A 709 -18.72 -17.89 30.21
N ARG A 710 -18.33 -17.07 29.23
CA ARG A 710 -19.15 -15.97 28.71
C ARG A 710 -20.20 -16.49 27.74
N LEU A 711 -19.79 -17.33 26.79
CA LEU A 711 -20.69 -17.90 25.77
C LEU A 711 -21.74 -18.85 26.36
N SER A 712 -21.41 -19.60 27.42
CA SER A 712 -22.35 -20.51 28.07
C SER A 712 -23.59 -19.80 28.64
N ASN A 713 -23.49 -18.51 28.94
CA ASN A 713 -24.57 -17.69 29.49
C ASN A 713 -25.50 -17.08 28.44
N LEU A 714 -25.22 -17.24 27.13
CA LEU A 714 -25.97 -16.63 26.03
C LEU A 714 -27.23 -17.41 25.57
N LYS A 715 -27.53 -18.58 26.14
CA LYS A 715 -28.68 -19.41 25.73
C LYS A 715 -29.96 -18.90 26.41
N PRO A 716 -30.89 -18.28 25.67
CA PRO A 716 -31.49 -18.87 24.46
C PRO A 716 -31.41 -18.02 23.16
N THR A 717 -30.77 -16.86 23.14
CA THR A 717 -30.86 -15.89 22.01
C THR A 717 -29.78 -16.03 20.93
N SER A 718 -28.95 -17.08 20.95
CA SER A 718 -27.76 -17.20 20.10
C SER A 718 -27.49 -18.62 19.55
N GLU A 719 -28.52 -19.41 19.25
CA GLU A 719 -28.33 -20.77 18.70
C GLU A 719 -27.47 -20.80 17.42
N THR A 720 -27.69 -19.87 16.49
CA THR A 720 -26.93 -19.79 15.24
C THR A 720 -25.46 -19.44 15.45
N LEU A 721 -25.14 -18.55 16.40
CA LEU A 721 -23.74 -18.21 16.73
C LEU A 721 -23.03 -19.40 17.38
N LEU A 722 -23.72 -20.16 18.22
CA LEU A 722 -23.14 -21.36 18.84
C LEU A 722 -22.96 -22.50 17.84
N ALA A 723 -23.84 -22.62 16.84
CA ALA A 723 -23.65 -23.53 15.72
C ALA A 723 -22.43 -23.15 14.88
N LEU A 724 -22.28 -21.84 14.58
CA LEU A 724 -21.09 -21.31 13.91
C LEU A 724 -19.81 -21.63 14.70
N LEU A 725 -19.80 -21.42 16.02
CA LEU A 725 -18.67 -21.81 16.87
C LEU A 725 -18.36 -23.30 16.77
N ASP A 726 -19.37 -24.18 16.88
CA ASP A 726 -19.16 -25.64 16.80
C ASP A 726 -18.54 -26.04 15.45
N GLU A 727 -19.01 -25.46 14.35
CA GLU A 727 -18.46 -25.67 13.01
C GLU A 727 -16.98 -25.23 12.95
N MET A 728 -16.67 -24.02 13.40
CA MET A 728 -15.30 -23.50 13.42
C MET A 728 -14.35 -24.35 14.28
N LEU A 729 -14.81 -24.82 15.45
CA LEU A 729 -14.01 -25.70 16.31
C LEU A 729 -13.74 -27.05 15.64
N ARG A 730 -14.72 -27.61 14.92
CA ARG A 730 -14.54 -28.85 14.16
C ARG A 730 -13.57 -28.68 13.01
N ASP A 731 -13.62 -27.56 12.29
CA ASP A 731 -12.68 -27.26 11.22
C ASP A 731 -11.24 -27.19 11.75
N VAL A 732 -11.05 -26.52 12.89
CA VAL A 732 -9.72 -26.40 13.50
C VAL A 732 -9.19 -27.72 14.05
N ILE A 733 -10.06 -28.55 14.63
CA ILE A 733 -9.69 -29.90 15.07
C ILE A 733 -9.36 -30.80 13.87
N SER A 734 -10.15 -30.75 12.80
CA SER A 734 -9.95 -31.61 11.63
C SER A 734 -8.78 -31.18 10.73
N ASN A 735 -8.35 -29.92 10.81
CA ASN A 735 -7.22 -29.43 10.04
C ASN A 735 -5.89 -30.08 10.50
N HIS A 736 -5.17 -30.69 9.55
CA HIS A 736 -3.90 -31.38 9.79
C HIS A 736 -2.75 -30.45 10.19
N ASN A 737 -2.82 -29.16 9.86
CA ASN A 737 -1.79 -28.17 10.15
C ASN A 737 -1.98 -27.48 11.51
N THR A 738 -3.10 -27.69 12.20
CA THR A 738 -3.33 -27.15 13.53
C THR A 738 -2.41 -27.82 14.56
N ASP A 739 -1.75 -27.02 15.40
CA ASP A 739 -0.89 -27.51 16.49
C ASP A 739 -1.66 -28.45 17.44
N ALA A 740 -1.09 -29.61 17.75
CA ALA A 740 -1.72 -30.63 18.59
C ALA A 740 -2.07 -30.12 20.01
N ARG A 741 -1.37 -29.11 20.53
CA ARG A 741 -1.69 -28.46 21.81
C ARG A 741 -3.04 -27.72 21.74
N ILE A 742 -3.34 -27.08 20.61
CA ILE A 742 -4.62 -26.40 20.38
C ILE A 742 -5.75 -27.44 20.32
N LYS A 743 -5.58 -28.50 19.52
CA LYS A 743 -6.58 -29.57 19.40
C LYS A 743 -6.95 -30.16 20.75
N ARG A 744 -5.93 -30.55 21.54
CA ARG A 744 -6.13 -31.11 22.89
C ARG A 744 -6.84 -30.14 23.83
N ALA A 745 -6.46 -28.86 23.82
CA ALA A 745 -7.09 -27.88 24.71
C ALA A 745 -8.58 -27.64 24.35
N ILE A 746 -8.92 -27.65 23.05
CA ILE A 746 -10.31 -27.58 22.58
C ILE A 746 -11.09 -28.84 23.00
N GLU A 747 -10.52 -30.03 22.81
CA GLU A 747 -11.13 -31.30 23.22
C GLU A 747 -11.40 -31.34 24.74
N GLU A 748 -10.42 -30.93 25.55
CA GLU A 748 -10.52 -30.90 27.01
C GLU A 748 -11.56 -29.88 27.50
N GLN A 749 -11.59 -28.68 26.92
CA GLN A 749 -12.44 -27.59 27.39
C GLN A 749 -13.87 -27.68 26.86
N TRP A 750 -14.05 -28.06 25.59
CA TRP A 750 -15.33 -27.99 24.87
C TRP A 750 -15.89 -29.34 24.46
N GLY A 751 -15.15 -30.44 24.64
CA GLY A 751 -15.63 -31.79 24.32
C GLY A 751 -15.86 -32.02 22.82
N VAL A 752 -15.35 -31.15 21.95
CA VAL A 752 -15.40 -31.31 20.50
C VAL A 752 -14.28 -32.28 20.10
N THR A 753 -14.61 -33.38 19.44
CA THR A 753 -13.64 -34.40 19.01
C THR A 753 -13.56 -34.49 17.49
N GLU A 754 -12.45 -35.02 16.96
CA GLU A 754 -12.32 -35.31 15.53
C GLU A 754 -13.50 -36.18 15.04
N PRO A 755 -14.12 -35.84 13.89
CA PRO A 755 -15.08 -36.74 13.26
C PRO A 755 -14.39 -38.07 12.93
N PRO A 756 -15.08 -39.21 13.08
CA PRO A 756 -14.47 -40.51 12.83
C PRO A 756 -13.93 -40.58 11.40
N VAL A 757 -12.68 -41.01 11.24
CA VAL A 757 -12.04 -41.19 9.93
C VAL A 757 -12.86 -42.19 9.11
N VAL A 758 -13.59 -41.70 8.11
CA VAL A 758 -14.27 -42.55 7.13
C VAL A 758 -13.20 -43.08 6.18
N VAL A 759 -12.63 -44.23 6.51
CA VAL A 759 -11.76 -44.96 5.59
C VAL A 759 -12.65 -45.48 4.47
N VAL A 760 -12.69 -44.76 3.35
CA VAL A 760 -13.26 -45.28 2.10
C VAL A 760 -12.27 -46.33 1.59
N VAL A 761 -12.43 -47.56 2.06
CA VAL A 761 -11.78 -48.72 1.45
C VAL A 761 -12.37 -48.82 0.04
N LYS A 762 -11.59 -48.41 -0.98
CA LYS A 762 -11.88 -48.83 -2.35
C LYS A 762 -11.99 -50.35 -2.31
N ALA A 763 -13.19 -50.87 -2.56
CA ALA A 763 -13.38 -52.29 -2.69
C ALA A 763 -12.38 -52.79 -3.73
N ASP A 764 -11.51 -53.72 -3.34
CA ASP A 764 -10.72 -54.50 -4.28
C ASP A 764 -11.70 -55.08 -5.31
N GLU A 765 -11.60 -54.59 -6.55
CA GLU A 765 -12.18 -55.27 -7.71
C GLU A 765 -11.43 -56.59 -7.88
N GLY A 766 -11.86 -57.60 -7.12
CA GLY A 766 -11.30 -58.94 -7.13
C GLY A 766 -12.37 -59.98 -7.37
N LYS A 767 -12.75 -60.20 -8.64
CA LYS A 767 -12.98 -61.50 -9.32
C LYS A 767 -13.91 -61.40 -10.52
#